data_AF-A0AAV1C4Q2-F1
#
_entry.id   AF-A0AAV1C4Q2-F1
#
_cell.length_a   1.000
_cell.length_b   1.000
_cell.length_c   1.000
_cell.angle_alpha   90.00
_cell.angle_beta   90.00
_cell.angle_gamma   90.00
#
_symmetry.space_group_name_H-M   'P 1'
#
loop_
_entity.id
_entity.type
_entity.pdbx_description
1 polymer ?
#
loop_
_entity_poly.entity_id
_entity_poly.type
_entity_poly.pdbx_seq_one_letter_code
_entity_poly.pdbx_strand_id
1 'polypeptide(L)'
;MEPVCPIDARCSHQVAILLSPPSPVQSQKYYEELIASREYSGLEVRINGEHGKGVYSNKEFDEGDLVLKDPMLFGIQHSSNKMDCLVCSYCFQFIGSVELQIGRKLYLRNLANLSQTHSGKPEPWNDQCEVSRHQDTSDVGEDDRDHCSSSNGKSSSNYLPQDVIDSVMNGGLQLPYASAFQLPSVVSCPGGCKESYYCSKLCAEADWSSYHSLLCTGKGSDSLSTKALSKFIQHANETNDIFLLAAKVIAFTILRYRKAKAARFEEKLHNNFSHLVEAWEPVSMGHKQRWWDCISLPEDVDCHDEAAFRLQLKELAFTSLQLLKAAIFDEECEPLFSLEIYGHIIGMFELNNLDLVVESPVENYFLYIDELPHAEREEAQQVTQPFLDALGDDYSNCCEGTAFFPLQSCTNHSCNPNAKAFKREEDKDGEATLLALKPILKGQEDSHTSRGADIEMGFTRSSSDLAMEAFNKQYQEIEKQVDKLSELLRKLKDVNEESKSVTKASAMKAIRKRMEKDVDEVGKIARGVKAKLEALNKDNLANRQKRGCEKGSGVDRSRNTMTYALTKKFKDLMKDFQTLRQRIDDEYREVVERRVITVTGTRPDEETINHLIETGTGEQIFQKAIQEMGRGQVLNTLEEIQERHDAVKEIERKLLDLQQIYMDMAVLVEAQGELLDNIENQVNIAVVHVHDGTNTLQNAKKLQKNSRKWMCIAIIILLFIVAIIVVGVIQPWKNKGA
;
A
#
# COMPACT_ATOMS: atom_id res chain seq x y z
N MET A 1 -0.83 14.70 25.83
CA MET A 1 -1.26 16.12 25.88
C MET A 1 -1.19 16.60 24.45
N GLU A 2 -2.28 17.15 23.91
CA GLU A 2 -2.35 17.46 22.48
C GLU A 2 -1.23 18.44 22.08
N PRO A 3 -0.50 18.20 20.96
CA PRO A 3 0.56 19.11 20.54
C PRO A 3 -0.04 20.47 20.16
N VAL A 4 0.44 21.52 20.82
CA VAL A 4 0.03 22.91 20.54
C VAL A 4 1.17 23.64 19.85
N CYS A 5 0.97 24.02 18.59
CA CYS A 5 1.92 24.88 17.89
C CYS A 5 1.64 26.36 18.24
N PRO A 6 2.60 27.10 18.82
CA PRO A 6 2.39 28.52 19.17
C PRO A 6 2.07 29.42 17.96
N ILE A 7 2.52 29.02 16.76
CA ILE A 7 2.26 29.74 15.51
C ILE A 7 0.77 29.71 15.16
N ASP A 8 0.06 28.61 15.43
CA ASP A 8 -1.37 28.50 15.12
C ASP A 8 -2.18 29.58 15.86
N ALA A 9 -1.82 29.86 17.11
CA ALA A 9 -2.45 30.94 17.88
C ALA A 9 -2.02 32.33 17.38
N ARG A 10 -0.71 32.56 17.21
CA ARG A 10 -0.17 33.88 16.84
C ARG A 10 -0.56 34.33 15.42
N CYS A 11 -0.61 33.39 14.48
CA CYS A 11 -0.88 33.64 13.06
C CYS A 11 -2.28 33.18 12.64
N SER A 12 -3.19 32.91 13.58
CA SER A 12 -4.54 32.37 13.34
C SER A 12 -5.29 33.01 12.16
N HIS A 13 -5.32 34.35 12.08
CA HIS A 13 -5.96 35.07 10.97
C HIS A 13 -5.28 34.85 9.61
N GLN A 14 -3.94 34.83 9.58
CA GLN A 14 -3.17 34.58 8.36
C GLN A 14 -3.31 33.13 7.89
N VAL A 15 -3.26 32.19 8.83
CA VAL A 15 -3.49 30.76 8.57
C VAL A 15 -4.88 30.54 7.98
N ALA A 16 -5.91 31.17 8.55
CA ALA A 16 -7.27 31.09 8.03
C ALA A 16 -7.40 31.63 6.59
N ILE A 17 -6.70 32.71 6.24
CA ILE A 17 -6.69 33.24 4.87
C ILE A 17 -6.01 32.27 3.90
N LEU A 18 -4.86 31.70 4.25
CA LEU A 18 -4.13 30.77 3.39
C LEU A 18 -4.89 29.45 3.17
N LEU A 19 -5.66 29.00 4.16
CA LEU A 19 -6.47 27.79 4.07
C LEU A 19 -7.85 28.00 3.43
N SER A 20 -8.30 29.26 3.32
CA SER A 20 -9.59 29.55 2.68
C SER A 20 -9.59 29.09 1.22
N PRO A 21 -10.66 28.40 0.75
CA PRO A 21 -10.76 27.99 -0.63
C PRO A 21 -10.81 29.21 -1.56
N PRO A 22 -10.10 29.20 -2.70
CA PRO A 22 -10.16 30.30 -3.66
C PRO A 22 -11.58 30.46 -4.23
N SER A 23 -11.98 31.70 -4.52
CA SER A 23 -13.27 31.93 -5.18
C SER A 23 -13.31 31.26 -6.57
N PRO A 24 -14.50 30.92 -7.11
CA PRO A 24 -14.61 30.37 -8.45
C PRO A 24 -13.94 31.24 -9.53
N VAL A 25 -14.01 32.57 -9.39
CA VAL A 25 -13.38 33.52 -10.32
C VAL A 25 -11.85 33.46 -10.26
N GLN A 26 -11.28 33.40 -9.06
CA GLN A 26 -9.82 33.27 -8.88
C GLN A 26 -9.31 31.93 -9.40
N SER A 27 -10.03 30.86 -9.09
CA SER A 27 -9.70 29.51 -9.56
C SER A 27 -9.77 29.42 -11.09
N GLN A 28 -10.84 29.95 -11.69
CA GLN A 28 -10.99 29.99 -13.15
C GLN A 28 -9.83 30.74 -13.82
N LYS A 29 -9.50 31.94 -13.31
CA LYS A 29 -8.37 32.73 -13.80
C LYS A 29 -7.04 31.98 -13.71
N TYR A 30 -6.78 31.31 -12.59
CA TYR A 30 -5.55 30.53 -12.41
C TYR A 30 -5.40 29.44 -13.49
N TYR A 31 -6.46 28.66 -13.74
CA TYR A 31 -6.38 27.57 -14.72
C TYR A 31 -6.30 28.08 -16.17
N GLU A 32 -6.97 29.20 -16.49
CA GLU A 32 -6.82 29.86 -17.79
C GLU A 32 -5.37 30.31 -18.02
N GLU A 33 -4.74 30.95 -17.03
CA GLU A 33 -3.33 31.35 -17.09
C GLU A 33 -2.39 30.14 -17.18
N LEU A 34 -2.68 29.07 -16.42
CA LEU A 34 -1.89 27.84 -16.44
C LEU A 34 -1.95 27.15 -17.81
N ILE A 35 -3.14 26.98 -18.38
CA ILE A 35 -3.36 26.38 -19.71
C ILE A 35 -2.66 27.21 -20.79
N ALA A 36 -2.79 28.54 -20.73
CA ALA A 36 -2.14 29.45 -21.66
C ALA A 36 -0.61 29.36 -21.56
N SER A 37 -0.05 29.34 -20.35
CA SER A 37 1.39 29.26 -20.12
C SER A 37 2.04 27.96 -20.61
N ARG A 38 1.26 26.88 -20.67
CA ARG A 38 1.69 25.54 -21.11
C ARG A 38 1.32 25.23 -22.56
N GLU A 39 0.77 26.21 -23.27
CA GLU A 39 0.37 26.10 -24.68
C GLU A 39 -0.59 24.93 -24.98
N TYR A 40 -1.40 24.52 -24.00
CA TYR A 40 -2.40 23.46 -24.24
C TYR A 40 -3.54 24.00 -25.09
N SER A 41 -3.56 23.60 -26.35
CA SER A 41 -4.71 23.79 -27.24
C SER A 41 -5.67 22.62 -27.07
N GLY A 42 -6.95 22.89 -26.83
CA GLY A 42 -7.95 21.83 -26.75
C GLY A 42 -8.65 21.67 -25.41
N LEU A 43 -8.22 22.34 -24.35
CA LEU A 43 -8.72 22.13 -22.98
C LEU A 43 -9.17 23.42 -22.30
N GLU A 44 -10.09 23.28 -21.36
CA GLU A 44 -10.60 24.33 -20.49
C GLU A 44 -10.94 23.69 -19.13
N VAL A 45 -10.52 24.30 -18.02
CA VAL A 45 -11.05 23.92 -16.71
C VAL A 45 -12.29 24.76 -16.44
N ARG A 46 -13.40 24.11 -16.07
CA ARG A 46 -14.62 24.81 -15.66
C ARG A 46 -14.94 24.48 -14.22
N ILE A 47 -15.50 25.47 -13.54
CA ILE A 47 -15.86 25.37 -12.13
C ILE A 47 -17.37 25.49 -12.05
N ASN A 48 -18.03 24.39 -11.70
CA ASN A 48 -19.47 24.30 -11.55
C ASN A 48 -19.83 24.12 -10.08
N GLY A 49 -20.70 24.97 -9.54
CA GLY A 49 -21.11 24.92 -8.14
C GLY A 49 -21.82 23.63 -7.72
N GLU A 50 -22.26 22.79 -8.67
CA GLU A 50 -22.90 21.48 -8.42
C GLU A 50 -21.95 20.27 -8.58
N HIS A 51 -20.80 20.42 -9.26
CA HIS A 51 -19.91 19.31 -9.66
C HIS A 51 -18.41 19.60 -9.41
N GLY A 52 -18.08 20.62 -8.62
CA GLY A 52 -16.71 21.03 -8.35
C GLY A 52 -15.97 21.58 -9.58
N LYS A 53 -14.71 21.18 -9.75
CA LYS A 53 -13.85 21.57 -10.89
C LYS A 53 -13.76 20.39 -11.86
N GLY A 54 -13.83 20.65 -13.16
CA GLY A 54 -13.71 19.63 -14.20
C GLY A 54 -12.86 20.10 -15.38
N VAL A 55 -12.17 19.15 -16.03
CA VAL A 55 -11.44 19.38 -17.29
C VAL A 55 -12.36 19.08 -18.47
N TYR A 56 -12.50 20.05 -19.38
CA TYR A 56 -13.37 20.00 -20.55
C TYR A 56 -12.57 20.18 -21.84
N SER A 57 -12.97 19.43 -22.85
CA SER A 57 -12.44 19.59 -24.21
C SER A 57 -13.06 20.82 -24.91
N ASN A 58 -12.24 21.63 -25.56
CA ASN A 58 -12.66 22.73 -26.44
C ASN A 58 -12.48 22.41 -27.94
N LYS A 59 -11.91 21.24 -28.25
CA LYS A 59 -11.78 20.64 -29.57
C LYS A 59 -12.18 19.16 -29.52
N GLU A 60 -12.26 18.54 -30.69
CA GLU A 60 -12.49 17.10 -30.81
C GLU A 60 -11.18 16.32 -30.68
N PHE A 61 -11.23 15.17 -30.02
CA PHE A 61 -10.11 14.22 -29.92
C PHE A 61 -10.56 12.86 -30.46
N ASP A 62 -9.73 12.21 -31.26
CA ASP A 62 -9.94 10.85 -31.71
C ASP A 62 -9.46 9.84 -30.65
N GLU A 63 -9.90 8.59 -30.76
CA GLU A 63 -9.41 7.52 -29.87
C GLU A 63 -7.89 7.34 -30.01
N GLY A 64 -7.19 7.38 -28.86
CA GLY A 64 -5.74 7.29 -28.77
C GLY A 64 -5.01 8.63 -28.80
N ASP A 65 -5.71 9.75 -29.05
CA ASP A 65 -5.09 11.07 -29.05
C ASP A 65 -4.55 11.46 -27.67
N LEU A 66 -3.45 12.21 -27.67
CA LEU A 66 -2.94 12.88 -26.48
C LEU A 66 -3.88 14.02 -26.10
N VAL A 67 -4.58 13.84 -24.97
CA VAL A 67 -5.50 14.84 -24.43
C VAL A 67 -4.72 15.86 -23.61
N LEU A 68 -3.91 15.37 -22.67
CA LEU A 68 -3.16 16.20 -21.73
C LEU A 68 -1.83 15.53 -21.39
N LYS A 69 -0.76 16.32 -21.33
CA LYS A 69 0.49 15.91 -20.69
C LYS A 69 0.80 16.93 -19.61
N ASP A 70 0.50 16.62 -18.35
CA ASP A 70 0.52 17.55 -17.22
C ASP A 70 1.83 17.45 -16.40
N PRO A 71 2.68 18.48 -16.43
CA PRO A 71 3.84 18.57 -15.56
C PRO A 71 3.45 18.66 -14.10
N MET A 72 4.11 17.86 -13.28
CA MET A 72 3.96 17.91 -11.84
C MET A 72 4.38 19.28 -11.27
N LEU A 73 3.59 19.79 -10.35
CA LEU A 73 3.93 20.96 -9.54
C LEU A 73 4.75 20.54 -8.31
N PHE A 74 4.49 19.36 -7.76
CA PHE A 74 5.28 18.77 -6.69
C PHE A 74 5.46 17.28 -7.00
N GLY A 75 6.60 16.70 -6.63
CA GLY A 75 6.85 15.28 -6.87
C GLY A 75 8.03 14.78 -6.05
N ILE A 76 7.94 13.54 -5.57
CA ILE A 76 9.06 12.80 -4.99
C ILE A 76 9.06 11.38 -5.54
N GLN A 77 10.24 10.78 -5.56
CA GLN A 77 10.42 9.34 -5.70
C GLN A 77 10.40 8.75 -4.29
N HIS A 78 9.73 7.63 -4.10
CA HIS A 78 9.68 6.93 -2.80
C HIS A 78 11.09 6.54 -2.35
N SER A 79 11.33 6.60 -1.04
CA SER A 79 12.67 6.40 -0.46
C SER A 79 13.21 4.99 -0.69
N SER A 80 12.33 3.98 -0.63
CA SER A 80 12.63 2.57 -0.96
C SER A 80 13.08 2.42 -2.41
N ASN A 81 12.37 3.07 -3.34
CA ASN A 81 12.61 2.98 -4.77
C ASN A 81 13.90 3.68 -5.24
N LYS A 82 14.45 4.63 -4.47
CA LYS A 82 15.72 5.32 -4.80
C LYS A 82 16.92 4.38 -4.92
N MET A 83 16.88 3.24 -4.23
CA MET A 83 17.95 2.23 -4.32
C MET A 83 17.92 1.52 -5.68
N ASP A 84 16.72 1.30 -6.21
CA ASP A 84 16.48 0.56 -7.44
C ASP A 84 16.57 1.41 -8.69
N CYS A 85 16.09 2.66 -8.64
CA CYS A 85 15.96 3.51 -9.80
C CYS A 85 16.77 4.79 -9.63
N LEU A 86 17.78 4.99 -10.48
CA LEU A 86 18.51 6.25 -10.55
C LEU A 86 17.84 7.17 -11.58
N VAL A 87 17.10 8.17 -11.09
CA VAL A 87 16.32 9.10 -11.91
C VAL A 87 16.69 10.56 -11.65
N CYS A 88 16.28 11.42 -12.56
CA CYS A 88 16.32 12.88 -12.38
C CYS A 88 15.44 13.30 -11.19
N SER A 89 15.98 14.03 -10.22
CA SER A 89 15.26 14.47 -9.02
C SER A 89 14.18 15.53 -9.28
N TYR A 90 14.09 16.04 -10.52
CA TYR A 90 13.09 17.02 -10.96
C TYR A 90 12.01 16.42 -11.86
N CYS A 91 12.40 15.76 -12.95
CA CYS A 91 11.46 15.22 -13.94
C CYS A 91 11.28 13.70 -13.87
N PHE A 92 12.01 12.99 -13.00
CA PHE A 92 11.90 11.55 -12.75
C PHE A 92 12.22 10.63 -13.93
N GLN A 93 12.73 11.19 -15.03
CA GLN A 93 13.31 10.40 -16.12
C GLN A 93 14.56 9.66 -15.63
N PHE A 94 14.73 8.40 -16.03
CA PHE A 94 15.95 7.63 -15.79
C PHE A 94 17.19 8.29 -16.40
N ILE A 95 18.31 8.26 -15.68
CA ILE A 95 19.57 8.93 -16.07
C ILE A 95 20.78 7.99 -15.94
N GLY A 96 21.81 8.23 -16.75
CA GLY A 96 22.96 7.33 -16.87
C GLY A 96 22.60 6.04 -17.62
N SER A 97 23.62 5.30 -18.08
CA SER A 97 23.39 4.16 -18.98
C SER A 97 22.66 2.99 -18.30
N VAL A 98 22.14 2.05 -19.10
CA VAL A 98 21.52 0.82 -18.59
C VAL A 98 22.49 0.05 -17.69
N GLU A 99 23.77 0.02 -18.06
CA GLU A 99 24.84 -0.57 -17.25
C GLU A 99 24.99 0.12 -15.89
N LEU A 100 24.90 1.45 -15.84
CA LEU A 100 24.94 2.18 -14.58
C LEU A 100 23.73 1.84 -13.70
N GLN A 101 22.53 1.70 -14.26
CA GLN A 101 21.32 1.31 -13.53
C GLN A 101 21.49 -0.09 -12.91
N ILE A 102 21.87 -1.07 -13.73
CA ILE A 102 22.11 -2.46 -13.30
C ILE A 102 23.22 -2.51 -12.25
N GLY A 103 24.37 -1.90 -12.53
CA GLY A 103 25.53 -1.92 -11.65
C GLY A 103 25.26 -1.26 -10.30
N ARG A 104 24.61 -0.09 -10.29
CA ARG A 104 24.25 0.62 -9.06
C ARG A 104 23.29 -0.20 -8.20
N LYS A 105 22.28 -0.83 -8.82
CA LYS A 105 21.30 -1.65 -8.10
C LYS A 105 21.96 -2.85 -7.42
N LEU A 106 22.75 -3.61 -8.16
CA LEU A 106 23.50 -4.76 -7.63
C LEU A 106 24.50 -4.34 -6.53
N TYR A 107 25.21 -3.22 -6.73
CA TYR A 107 26.14 -2.67 -5.76
C TYR A 107 25.46 -2.35 -4.41
N LEU A 108 24.34 -1.64 -4.46
CA LEU A 108 23.60 -1.22 -3.26
C LEU A 108 22.96 -2.40 -2.53
N ARG A 109 22.45 -3.40 -3.27
CA ARG A 109 21.94 -4.65 -2.70
C ARG A 109 23.02 -5.43 -1.96
N ASN A 110 24.22 -5.55 -2.54
CA ASN A 110 25.35 -6.20 -1.88
C ASN A 110 25.74 -5.49 -0.57
N LEU A 111 25.72 -4.15 -0.54
CA LEU A 111 25.98 -3.38 0.68
C LEU A 111 24.91 -3.60 1.76
N ALA A 112 23.63 -3.68 1.37
CA ALA A 112 22.54 -3.95 2.30
C ALA A 112 22.65 -5.37 2.90
N ASN A 113 23.06 -6.36 2.12
CA ASN A 113 23.29 -7.72 2.61
C ASN A 113 24.50 -7.78 3.55
N LEU A 114 25.56 -7.01 3.29
CA LEU A 114 26.73 -6.91 4.18
C LEU A 114 26.41 -6.23 5.51
N SER A 115 25.57 -5.19 5.53
CA SER A 115 25.19 -4.51 6.77
C SER A 115 24.36 -5.40 7.70
N GLN A 116 23.53 -6.30 7.15
CA GLN A 116 22.79 -7.30 7.94
C GLN A 116 23.71 -8.34 8.62
N THR A 117 24.90 -8.61 8.08
CA THR A 117 25.87 -9.54 8.70
C THR A 117 26.62 -8.94 9.91
N HIS A 118 26.58 -7.62 10.12
CA HIS A 118 27.30 -6.93 11.20
C HIS A 118 26.42 -6.50 12.39
N SER A 119 25.09 -6.56 12.28
CA SER A 119 24.17 -6.39 13.42
C SER A 119 23.77 -7.75 13.99
N GLY A 120 24.16 -8.03 15.24
CA GLY A 120 23.77 -9.26 15.94
C GLY A 120 22.24 -9.49 15.91
N LYS A 121 21.86 -10.70 15.50
CA LYS A 121 20.54 -11.37 15.47
C LYS A 121 19.30 -10.58 15.96
N PRO A 122 18.20 -10.70 15.22
CA PRO A 122 17.18 -11.69 15.60
C PRO A 122 16.96 -12.77 14.51
N GLU A 123 16.17 -13.79 14.87
CA GLU A 123 15.93 -15.07 14.20
C GLU A 123 15.45 -15.02 12.72
N PRO A 124 15.63 -16.11 11.95
CA PRO A 124 15.46 -16.09 10.51
C PRO A 124 13.98 -16.05 10.12
N TRP A 125 13.64 -15.05 9.32
CA TRP A 125 12.39 -14.98 8.59
C TRP A 125 12.43 -16.06 7.50
N ASN A 126 11.47 -16.97 7.56
CA ASN A 126 11.34 -18.09 6.65
C ASN A 126 10.58 -17.60 5.41
N ASP A 127 11.30 -17.04 4.43
CA ASP A 127 10.76 -16.76 3.11
C ASP A 127 10.59 -18.09 2.35
N GLN A 128 9.37 -18.62 2.38
CA GLN A 128 8.92 -19.63 1.43
C GLN A 128 7.69 -19.08 0.71
N CYS A 129 7.94 -18.31 -0.35
CA CYS A 129 6.99 -18.10 -1.43
C CYS A 129 7.50 -18.88 -2.64
N GLU A 130 7.19 -20.18 -2.70
CA GLU A 130 7.23 -20.94 -3.96
C GLU A 130 6.02 -20.56 -4.80
N VAL A 131 6.22 -19.70 -5.79
CA VAL A 131 5.21 -19.42 -6.82
C VAL A 131 5.15 -20.62 -7.77
N SER A 132 4.23 -21.55 -7.49
CA SER A 132 3.88 -22.62 -8.41
C SER A 132 2.93 -22.10 -9.49
N ARG A 133 3.45 -21.71 -10.66
CA ARG A 133 2.65 -21.56 -11.89
C ARG A 133 2.28 -22.95 -12.40
N HIS A 134 1.01 -23.33 -12.34
CA HIS A 134 0.50 -24.42 -13.18
C HIS A 134 -0.13 -23.87 -14.45
N GLN A 135 0.39 -24.41 -15.54
CA GLN A 135 0.09 -24.18 -16.93
C GLN A 135 -1.02 -25.15 -17.34
N ASP A 136 -2.13 -24.62 -17.87
CA ASP A 136 -3.17 -25.42 -18.51
C ASP A 136 -2.60 -26.11 -19.77
N THR A 137 -2.55 -27.44 -19.78
CA THR A 137 -2.82 -28.23 -20.99
C THR A 137 -3.45 -29.58 -20.62
N SER A 138 -4.37 -30.00 -21.48
CA SER A 138 -5.34 -31.07 -21.29
C SER A 138 -4.82 -32.48 -21.63
N ASP A 139 -5.30 -33.43 -20.83
CA ASP A 139 -5.88 -34.74 -21.22
C ASP A 139 -5.04 -36.04 -21.22
N VAL A 140 -5.70 -37.07 -20.66
CA VAL A 140 -5.53 -38.55 -20.75
C VAL A 140 -4.39 -39.28 -20.01
N GLY A 141 -4.76 -39.95 -18.89
CA GLY A 141 -4.78 -41.42 -18.78
C GLY A 141 -3.56 -42.21 -18.26
N GLU A 142 -3.81 -42.91 -17.14
CA GLU A 142 -3.33 -44.24 -16.71
C GLU A 142 -1.93 -44.46 -16.06
N ASP A 143 -2.01 -45.08 -14.87
CA ASP A 143 -1.11 -46.04 -14.17
C ASP A 143 0.37 -46.16 -14.59
N ASP A 144 1.28 -45.95 -13.64
CA ASP A 144 2.03 -47.08 -13.05
C ASP A 144 2.92 -46.67 -11.87
N ARG A 145 3.09 -47.63 -10.95
CA ARG A 145 4.02 -47.59 -9.80
C ARG A 145 5.46 -47.64 -10.32
N ASP A 146 6.37 -46.83 -9.75
CA ASP A 146 7.52 -47.27 -8.95
C ASP A 146 8.68 -46.24 -8.91
N HIS A 147 9.35 -46.25 -7.74
CA HIS A 147 10.75 -45.88 -7.50
C HIS A 147 11.15 -44.40 -7.31
N CYS A 148 11.33 -44.10 -6.03
CA CYS A 148 12.12 -43.03 -5.45
C CYS A 148 13.57 -43.02 -6.00
N SER A 149 14.05 -41.84 -6.42
CA SER A 149 15.48 -41.53 -6.54
C SER A 149 15.69 -40.07 -6.14
N SER A 150 16.26 -39.91 -4.95
CA SER A 150 16.73 -38.66 -4.37
C SER A 150 17.83 -38.04 -5.22
N SER A 151 17.68 -36.77 -5.57
CA SER A 151 18.79 -35.91 -5.97
C SER A 151 18.65 -34.54 -5.30
N ASN A 152 19.49 -34.32 -4.28
CA ASN A 152 19.74 -33.05 -3.62
C ASN A 152 20.10 -31.96 -4.65
N GLY A 153 19.24 -30.95 -4.81
CA GLY A 153 19.54 -29.69 -5.49
C GLY A 153 19.79 -28.58 -4.47
N LYS A 154 21.04 -28.11 -4.37
CA LYS A 154 21.44 -26.95 -3.58
C LYS A 154 20.88 -25.67 -4.22
N SER A 155 20.18 -24.84 -3.46
CA SER A 155 19.94 -23.44 -3.81
C SER A 155 21.29 -22.70 -3.87
N SER A 156 21.70 -22.30 -5.07
CA SER A 156 22.89 -21.46 -5.30
C SER A 156 22.41 -20.01 -5.38
N SER A 157 22.81 -19.15 -4.44
CA SER A 157 22.56 -17.72 -4.56
C SER A 157 23.45 -17.13 -5.67
N ASN A 158 22.84 -16.60 -6.72
CA ASN A 158 23.53 -16.02 -7.89
C ASN A 158 24.14 -14.63 -7.56
N TYR A 159 25.24 -14.60 -6.80
CA TYR A 159 26.00 -13.36 -6.56
C TYR A 159 27.02 -13.11 -7.68
N LEU A 160 26.97 -11.92 -8.27
CA LEU A 160 28.02 -11.45 -9.18
C LEU A 160 29.22 -10.92 -8.38
N PRO A 161 30.47 -11.21 -8.81
CA PRO A 161 31.67 -10.67 -8.18
C PRO A 161 31.69 -9.14 -8.16
N GLN A 162 32.21 -8.55 -7.07
CA GLN A 162 32.20 -7.10 -6.87
C GLN A 162 32.98 -6.34 -7.95
N ASP A 163 34.07 -6.91 -8.47
CA ASP A 163 34.86 -6.35 -9.56
C ASP A 163 34.07 -6.28 -10.88
N VAL A 164 33.19 -7.26 -11.13
CA VAL A 164 32.28 -7.24 -12.29
C VAL A 164 31.23 -6.14 -12.14
N ILE A 165 30.65 -6.00 -10.94
CA ILE A 165 29.68 -4.94 -10.61
C ILE A 165 30.32 -3.56 -10.75
N ASP A 166 31.52 -3.37 -10.22
CA ASP A 166 32.25 -2.11 -10.33
C ASP A 166 32.62 -1.81 -11.79
N SER A 167 32.96 -2.83 -12.57
CA SER A 167 33.28 -2.69 -14.00
C SER A 167 32.06 -2.25 -14.82
N VAL A 168 30.89 -2.87 -14.63
CA VAL A 168 29.65 -2.48 -15.36
C VAL A 168 29.18 -1.08 -14.92
N MET A 169 29.26 -0.76 -13.62
CA MET A 169 28.83 0.53 -13.08
C MET A 169 29.69 1.70 -13.57
N ASN A 170 31.01 1.48 -13.72
CA ASN A 170 31.96 2.52 -14.12
C ASN A 170 32.27 2.52 -15.64
N GLY A 171 31.54 1.74 -16.43
CA GLY A 171 31.70 1.66 -17.89
C GLY A 171 32.93 0.88 -18.38
N GLY A 172 33.55 0.08 -17.52
CA GLY A 172 34.60 -0.88 -17.87
C GLY A 172 34.09 -2.14 -18.58
N LEU A 173 32.81 -2.48 -18.39
CA LEU A 173 32.10 -3.54 -19.12
C LEU A 173 30.89 -2.92 -19.84
N GLN A 174 30.79 -3.14 -21.15
CA GLN A 174 29.65 -2.72 -21.96
C GLN A 174 28.75 -3.91 -22.26
N LEU A 175 27.44 -3.73 -22.03
CA LEU A 175 26.48 -4.78 -22.32
C LEU A 175 26.06 -4.73 -23.80
N PRO A 176 25.84 -5.88 -24.46
CA PRO A 176 25.51 -5.93 -25.87
C PRO A 176 24.19 -5.20 -26.15
N TYR A 177 24.11 -4.42 -27.23
CA TYR A 177 22.93 -3.64 -27.61
C TYR A 177 22.45 -2.54 -26.63
N ALA A 178 23.11 -2.33 -25.49
CA ALA A 178 22.74 -1.29 -24.52
C ALA A 178 22.76 0.12 -25.12
N SER A 179 23.58 0.36 -26.16
CA SER A 179 23.63 1.61 -26.91
C SER A 179 22.30 1.98 -27.62
N ALA A 180 21.38 1.04 -27.80
CA ALA A 180 20.03 1.31 -28.31
C ALA A 180 19.14 2.03 -27.28
N PHE A 181 19.51 2.00 -26.00
CA PHE A 181 18.77 2.56 -24.86
C PHE A 181 19.51 3.77 -24.29
N GLN A 182 19.73 4.79 -25.12
CA GLN A 182 20.43 6.00 -24.69
C GLN A 182 19.59 6.77 -23.65
N LEU A 183 20.20 7.01 -22.50
CA LEU A 183 19.65 7.78 -21.40
C LEU A 183 20.46 9.07 -21.19
N PRO A 184 19.85 10.14 -20.66
CA PRO A 184 20.56 11.39 -20.39
C PRO A 184 21.76 11.19 -19.44
N SER A 185 22.83 11.95 -19.66
CA SER A 185 23.99 11.95 -18.76
C SER A 185 23.63 12.48 -17.37
N VAL A 186 24.30 11.95 -16.34
CA VAL A 186 24.10 12.36 -14.94
C VAL A 186 24.71 13.75 -14.69
N VAL A 187 23.89 14.70 -14.25
CA VAL A 187 24.31 16.02 -13.76
C VAL A 187 24.16 16.03 -12.23
N SER A 188 25.23 16.36 -11.51
CA SER A 188 25.21 16.44 -10.05
C SER A 188 24.51 17.70 -9.53
N CYS A 189 23.99 17.64 -8.31
CA CYS A 189 23.41 18.78 -7.62
C CYS A 189 24.37 19.99 -7.52
N PRO A 190 23.90 21.22 -7.86
CA PRO A 190 24.69 22.45 -7.72
C PRO A 190 25.18 22.71 -6.29
N GLY A 191 24.40 22.33 -5.28
CA GLY A 191 24.77 22.46 -3.87
C GLY A 191 25.69 21.36 -3.34
N GLY A 192 25.94 20.30 -4.12
CA GLY A 192 26.89 19.23 -3.79
C GLY A 192 26.42 18.24 -2.72
N CYS A 193 25.12 17.96 -2.59
CA CYS A 193 24.58 17.00 -1.62
C CYS A 193 24.93 15.53 -1.90
N LYS A 194 25.27 15.18 -3.15
CA LYS A 194 25.49 13.79 -3.63
C LYS A 194 24.26 12.86 -3.51
N GLU A 195 23.10 13.42 -3.21
CA GLU A 195 21.83 12.69 -3.11
C GLU A 195 20.94 12.95 -4.33
N SER A 196 20.90 14.20 -4.80
CA SER A 196 20.11 14.60 -5.97
C SER A 196 20.94 14.63 -7.25
N TYR A 197 20.36 14.10 -8.32
CA TYR A 197 20.96 14.00 -9.65
C TYR A 197 19.94 14.42 -10.71
N TYR A 198 20.42 14.91 -11.85
CA TYR A 198 19.56 15.53 -12.88
C TYR A 198 19.93 15.05 -14.28
N CYS A 199 18.96 15.03 -15.18
CA CYS A 199 19.17 14.70 -16.59
C CYS A 199 19.82 15.85 -17.40
N SER A 200 19.78 17.07 -16.87
CA SER A 200 20.29 18.27 -17.53
C SER A 200 20.56 19.40 -16.53
N LYS A 201 21.33 20.41 -16.98
CA LYS A 201 21.52 21.66 -16.21
C LYS A 201 20.21 22.40 -15.99
N LEU A 202 19.32 22.39 -16.99
CA LEU A 202 18.00 23.03 -16.89
C LEU A 202 17.16 22.41 -15.77
N CYS A 203 17.11 21.07 -15.67
CA CYS A 203 16.43 20.40 -14.57
C CYS A 203 17.07 20.71 -13.21
N ALA A 204 18.40 20.76 -13.14
CA ALA A 204 19.11 21.11 -11.92
C ALA A 204 18.79 22.55 -11.47
N GLU A 205 18.79 23.52 -12.39
CA GLU A 205 18.45 24.92 -12.12
C GLU A 205 16.96 25.10 -11.77
N ALA A 206 16.07 24.40 -12.46
CA ALA A 206 14.63 24.43 -12.21
C ALA A 206 14.32 23.90 -10.80
N ASP A 207 14.87 22.75 -10.42
CA ASP A 207 14.71 22.17 -9.08
C ASP A 207 15.35 23.06 -8.01
N TRP A 208 16.56 23.57 -8.26
CA TRP A 208 17.25 24.48 -7.34
C TRP A 208 16.41 25.72 -7.04
N SER A 209 15.91 26.38 -8.08
CA SER A 209 15.12 27.60 -7.95
C SER A 209 13.71 27.39 -7.40
N SER A 210 13.17 26.18 -7.55
CA SER A 210 11.79 25.86 -7.14
C SER A 210 11.71 25.24 -5.75
N TYR A 211 12.68 24.42 -5.33
CA TYR A 211 12.60 23.69 -4.05
C TYR A 211 13.98 23.46 -3.41
N HIS A 212 14.93 22.95 -4.19
CA HIS A 212 16.06 22.22 -3.66
C HIS A 212 17.11 23.10 -3.00
N SER A 213 17.20 24.40 -3.30
CA SER A 213 18.19 25.25 -2.64
C SER A 213 18.02 25.29 -1.12
N LEU A 214 16.78 25.30 -0.62
CA LEU A 214 16.45 25.22 0.82
C LEU A 214 16.48 23.79 1.36
N LEU A 215 16.31 22.78 0.50
CA LEU A 215 16.23 21.36 0.88
C LEU A 215 17.49 20.57 0.51
N CYS A 216 18.60 21.27 0.27
CA CYS A 216 19.89 20.66 -0.04
C CYS A 216 20.67 20.38 1.25
N THR A 217 21.21 19.18 1.39
CA THR A 217 22.11 18.79 2.49
C THR A 217 23.58 19.10 2.20
N GLY A 218 23.88 19.59 0.99
CA GLY A 218 25.21 19.92 0.52
C GLY A 218 25.75 21.24 1.06
N LYS A 219 27.04 21.51 0.81
CA LYS A 219 27.74 22.71 1.29
C LYS A 219 27.21 24.01 0.68
N GLY A 220 26.64 23.95 -0.51
CA GLY A 220 26.08 25.11 -1.20
C GLY A 220 24.60 25.37 -0.90
N SER A 221 24.03 24.75 0.14
CA SER A 221 22.63 24.88 0.52
C SER A 221 22.28 26.29 1.05
N ASP A 222 21.05 26.73 0.77
CA ASP A 222 20.43 27.93 1.35
C ASP A 222 19.70 27.63 2.68
N SER A 223 19.72 26.37 3.15
CA SER A 223 19.14 25.98 4.44
C SER A 223 19.83 26.69 5.61
N LEU A 224 19.06 27.07 6.65
CA LEU A 224 19.61 27.60 7.90
C LEU A 224 20.50 26.59 8.63
N SER A 225 20.19 25.30 8.50
CA SER A 225 20.91 24.23 9.19
C SER A 225 20.78 22.92 8.43
N THR A 226 21.84 22.56 7.68
CA THR A 226 21.93 21.27 6.99
C THR A 226 21.86 20.09 7.96
N LYS A 227 22.34 20.25 9.20
CA LYS A 227 22.22 19.23 10.26
C LYS A 227 20.77 19.01 10.69
N ALA A 228 19.99 20.08 10.84
CA ALA A 228 18.57 19.95 11.15
C ALA A 228 17.81 19.35 9.97
N LEU A 229 18.17 19.75 8.75
CA LEU A 229 17.60 19.20 7.52
C LEU A 229 17.87 17.69 7.39
N SER A 230 19.09 17.22 7.66
CA SER A 230 19.39 15.79 7.65
C SER A 230 18.56 15.01 8.65
N LYS A 231 18.30 15.57 9.85
CA LYS A 231 17.41 14.94 10.84
C LYS A 231 15.95 14.90 10.36
N PHE A 232 15.49 15.96 9.70
CA PHE A 232 14.17 16.00 9.08
C PHE A 232 14.03 14.92 7.99
N ILE A 233 15.00 14.82 7.09
CA ILE A 233 15.00 13.82 6.00
C ILE A 233 15.04 12.41 6.58
N GLN A 234 15.88 12.17 7.58
CA GLN A 234 15.94 10.89 8.28
C GLN A 234 14.58 10.53 8.90
N HIS A 235 13.97 11.47 9.63
CA HIS A 235 12.65 11.27 10.22
C HIS A 235 11.60 10.94 9.16
N ALA A 236 11.58 11.66 8.04
CA ALA A 236 10.64 11.38 6.95
C ALA A 236 10.86 9.99 6.35
N ASN A 237 12.11 9.60 6.07
CA ASN A 237 12.41 8.27 5.52
C ASN A 237 12.08 7.12 6.49
N GLU A 238 12.20 7.34 7.80
CA GLU A 238 11.91 6.32 8.84
C GLU A 238 10.42 6.22 9.20
N THR A 239 9.61 7.21 8.81
CA THR A 239 8.20 7.28 9.25
C THR A 239 7.23 7.39 8.09
N ASN A 240 7.27 8.47 7.32
CA ASN A 240 6.44 8.66 6.13
C ASN A 240 7.09 9.70 5.20
N ASP A 241 7.32 9.31 3.94
CA ASP A 241 7.98 10.16 2.95
C ASP A 241 7.11 11.32 2.45
N ILE A 242 5.80 11.33 2.76
CA ILE A 242 4.88 12.45 2.53
C ILE A 242 5.38 13.76 3.15
N PHE A 243 6.15 13.67 4.24
CA PHE A 243 6.75 14.86 4.85
C PHE A 243 7.75 15.55 3.91
N LEU A 244 8.45 14.80 3.05
CA LEU A 244 9.34 15.37 2.04
C LEU A 244 8.56 16.19 1.00
N LEU A 245 7.36 15.75 0.62
CA LEU A 245 6.45 16.53 -0.24
C LEU A 245 5.99 17.79 0.48
N ALA A 246 5.58 17.69 1.74
CA ALA A 246 5.18 18.86 2.52
C ALA A 246 6.31 19.90 2.66
N ALA A 247 7.55 19.43 2.83
CA ALA A 247 8.73 20.29 2.82
C ALA A 247 8.96 20.95 1.45
N LYS A 248 8.78 20.23 0.34
CA LYS A 248 8.85 20.81 -1.01
C LYS A 248 7.82 21.92 -1.19
N VAL A 249 6.58 21.75 -0.71
CA VAL A 249 5.52 22.78 -0.80
C VAL A 249 5.90 24.04 -0.01
N ILE A 250 6.41 23.89 1.22
CA ILE A 250 6.85 25.04 2.03
C ILE A 250 8.05 25.74 1.37
N ALA A 251 9.07 24.99 0.95
CA ALA A 251 10.25 25.54 0.29
C ALA A 251 9.88 26.28 -1.00
N PHE A 252 8.99 25.71 -1.81
CA PHE A 252 8.45 26.34 -3.02
C PHE A 252 7.80 27.68 -2.74
N THR A 253 6.93 27.71 -1.73
CA THR A 253 6.21 28.93 -1.38
C THR A 253 7.17 30.01 -0.89
N ILE A 254 8.17 29.66 -0.07
CA ILE A 254 9.20 30.60 0.42
C ILE A 254 10.04 31.14 -0.75
N LEU A 255 10.53 30.28 -1.65
CA LEU A 255 11.36 30.71 -2.77
C LEU A 255 10.57 31.57 -3.76
N ARG A 256 9.30 31.23 -4.02
CA ARG A 256 8.40 32.05 -4.84
C ARG A 256 8.10 33.40 -4.20
N TYR A 257 7.87 33.44 -2.88
CA TYR A 257 7.72 34.68 -2.11
C TYR A 257 8.95 35.59 -2.25
N ARG A 258 10.16 35.04 -2.03
CA ARG A 258 11.42 35.78 -2.17
C ARG A 258 11.59 36.36 -3.57
N LYS A 259 11.25 35.58 -4.61
CA LYS A 259 11.31 36.02 -6.01
C LYS A 259 10.29 37.13 -6.31
N ALA A 260 9.04 36.98 -5.86
CA ALA A 260 7.99 37.99 -6.05
C ALA A 260 8.35 39.32 -5.36
N LYS A 261 8.92 39.24 -4.15
CA LYS A 261 9.41 40.40 -3.39
C LYS A 261 10.59 41.07 -4.10
N ALA A 262 11.55 40.30 -4.60
CA ALA A 262 12.71 40.83 -5.32
C ALA A 262 12.37 41.48 -6.67
N ALA A 263 11.27 41.09 -7.31
CA ALA A 263 10.83 41.72 -8.56
C ALA A 263 10.19 43.10 -8.36
N ARG A 264 9.74 43.45 -7.14
CA ARG A 264 8.92 44.64 -6.85
C ARG A 264 9.64 45.70 -6.00
N PHE A 265 10.97 45.78 -6.11
CA PHE A 265 11.85 46.65 -5.28
C PHE A 265 11.53 48.16 -5.29
N GLU A 266 10.61 48.65 -6.14
CA GLU A 266 10.27 50.09 -6.23
C GLU A 266 8.98 50.51 -5.50
N GLU A 267 8.10 49.59 -5.07
CA GLU A 267 6.90 49.96 -4.30
C GLU A 267 7.12 49.80 -2.79
N LYS A 268 7.68 50.84 -2.17
CA LYS A 268 7.60 50.99 -0.71
C LYS A 268 6.12 50.96 -0.31
N LEU A 269 5.76 50.02 0.57
CA LEU A 269 4.49 49.90 1.31
C LEU A 269 3.41 48.96 0.73
N HIS A 270 3.73 47.90 -0.03
CA HIS A 270 2.79 46.79 -0.23
C HIS A 270 2.92 45.74 0.89
N ASN A 271 1.78 45.22 1.36
CA ASN A 271 1.65 44.33 2.52
C ASN A 271 2.41 43.01 2.29
N ASN A 272 3.47 42.71 3.06
CA ASN A 272 4.29 41.49 2.96
C ASN A 272 3.46 40.21 2.84
N PHE A 273 2.31 40.14 3.53
CA PHE A 273 1.42 39.00 3.49
C PHE A 273 0.73 38.80 2.13
N SER A 274 0.51 39.86 1.34
CA SER A 274 -0.07 39.77 0.00
C SER A 274 0.81 38.99 -0.96
N HIS A 275 2.13 39.19 -0.90
CA HIS A 275 3.09 38.44 -1.71
C HIS A 275 3.16 36.97 -1.28
N LEU A 276 2.94 36.68 0.01
CA LEU A 276 2.86 35.30 0.50
C LEU A 276 1.60 34.60 -0.03
N VAL A 277 0.46 35.28 -0.06
CA VAL A 277 -0.78 34.76 -0.66
C VAL A 277 -0.61 34.50 -2.16
N GLU A 278 0.04 35.41 -2.89
CA GLU A 278 0.39 35.24 -4.31
C GLU A 278 1.36 34.06 -4.54
N ALA A 279 2.31 33.86 -3.63
CA ALA A 279 3.23 32.72 -3.68
C ALA A 279 2.52 31.39 -3.36
N TRP A 280 1.51 31.41 -2.49
CA TRP A 280 0.72 30.25 -2.08
C TRP A 280 -0.37 29.86 -3.08
N GLU A 281 -0.73 30.74 -4.02
CA GLU A 281 -1.84 30.55 -4.97
C GLU A 281 -1.85 29.17 -5.66
N PRO A 282 -0.73 28.61 -6.19
CA PRO A 282 -0.75 27.28 -6.81
C PRO A 282 -1.14 26.15 -5.84
N VAL A 283 -0.73 26.26 -4.56
CA VAL A 283 -1.06 25.29 -3.50
C VAL A 283 -2.52 25.44 -3.07
N SER A 284 -3.05 26.66 -3.13
CA SER A 284 -4.44 26.92 -2.75
C SER A 284 -5.46 26.18 -3.63
N MET A 285 -5.06 25.77 -4.84
CA MET A 285 -5.92 25.10 -5.84
C MET A 285 -6.18 23.63 -5.54
N GLY A 286 -5.30 22.97 -4.78
CA GLY A 286 -5.48 21.58 -4.37
C GLY A 286 -6.58 21.42 -3.31
N HIS A 287 -7.33 20.33 -3.39
CA HIS A 287 -8.24 19.94 -2.32
C HIS A 287 -7.40 19.53 -1.10
N LYS A 288 -7.72 20.08 0.07
CA LYS A 288 -6.93 19.90 1.28
C LYS A 288 -7.85 19.76 2.50
N GLN A 289 -7.64 18.71 3.27
CA GLN A 289 -8.13 18.57 4.64
C GLN A 289 -6.96 18.22 5.54
N ARG A 290 -7.13 18.31 6.86
CA ARG A 290 -6.08 17.88 7.77
C ARG A 290 -5.85 16.38 7.61
N TRP A 291 -4.59 16.01 7.42
CA TRP A 291 -4.19 14.62 7.22
C TRP A 291 -4.79 13.66 8.25
N TRP A 292 -4.67 14.00 9.54
CA TRP A 292 -5.23 13.17 10.59
C TRP A 292 -6.75 13.15 10.60
N ASP A 293 -7.48 14.08 9.96
CA ASP A 293 -8.95 13.99 9.88
C ASP A 293 -9.41 13.13 8.69
N CYS A 294 -8.62 13.05 7.61
CA CYS A 294 -9.05 12.49 6.34
C CYS A 294 -8.44 11.14 5.99
N ILE A 295 -7.35 10.73 6.63
CA ILE A 295 -6.75 9.41 6.37
C ILE A 295 -7.70 8.29 6.84
N SER A 296 -7.72 7.18 6.11
CA SER A 296 -8.52 6.02 6.50
C SER A 296 -7.89 5.33 7.73
N LEU A 297 -8.72 4.74 8.59
CA LEU A 297 -8.23 3.93 9.70
C LEU A 297 -7.60 2.64 9.15
N PRO A 298 -6.38 2.28 9.56
CA PRO A 298 -5.80 0.98 9.29
C PRO A 298 -6.67 -0.16 9.85
N GLU A 299 -6.64 -1.32 9.19
CA GLU A 299 -7.46 -2.48 9.57
C GLU A 299 -7.16 -3.03 10.98
N ASP A 300 -5.96 -2.76 11.49
CA ASP A 300 -5.46 -3.17 12.80
C ASP A 300 -5.82 -2.17 13.93
N VAL A 301 -6.39 -1.01 13.60
CA VAL A 301 -6.83 -0.01 14.58
C VAL A 301 -8.32 -0.19 14.87
N ASP A 302 -8.65 -0.59 16.11
CA ASP A 302 -10.05 -0.66 16.55
C ASP A 302 -10.69 0.74 16.52
N CYS A 303 -11.96 0.84 16.16
CA CYS A 303 -12.68 2.11 16.09
C CYS A 303 -12.73 2.84 17.45
N HIS A 304 -12.59 2.11 18.56
CA HIS A 304 -12.48 2.70 19.89
C HIS A 304 -11.14 3.41 20.13
N ASP A 305 -10.09 3.05 19.37
CA ASP A 305 -8.74 3.63 19.44
C ASP A 305 -8.49 4.71 18.37
N GLU A 306 -9.50 5.05 17.55
CA GLU A 306 -9.39 6.06 16.50
C GLU A 306 -8.82 7.37 17.06
N ALA A 307 -9.35 7.89 18.18
CA ALA A 307 -8.86 9.14 18.76
C ALA A 307 -7.35 9.08 19.11
N ALA A 308 -6.86 7.93 19.57
CA ALA A 308 -5.45 7.74 19.89
C ALA A 308 -4.59 7.68 18.61
N PHE A 309 -5.05 6.96 17.59
CA PHE A 309 -4.39 6.90 16.28
C PHE A 309 -4.29 8.29 15.62
N ARG A 310 -5.39 9.03 15.61
CA ARG A 310 -5.47 10.40 15.06
C ARG A 310 -4.50 11.34 15.80
N LEU A 311 -4.41 11.20 17.12
CA LEU A 311 -3.46 11.94 17.94
C LEU A 311 -2.00 11.59 17.61
N GLN A 312 -1.67 10.31 17.40
CA GLN A 312 -0.32 9.87 17.00
C GLN A 312 0.10 10.49 15.66
N LEU A 313 -0.80 10.52 14.67
CA LEU A 313 -0.52 11.17 13.38
C LEU A 313 -0.26 12.67 13.54
N LYS A 314 -1.03 13.32 14.40
CA LYS A 314 -0.84 14.74 14.72
C LYS A 314 0.50 15.00 15.42
N GLU A 315 0.90 14.14 16.36
CA GLU A 315 2.21 14.20 17.03
C GLU A 315 3.38 13.98 16.06
N LEU A 316 3.20 13.05 15.11
CA LEU A 316 4.18 12.78 14.06
C LEU A 316 4.35 13.98 13.13
N ALA A 317 3.24 14.54 12.63
CA ALA A 317 3.24 15.75 11.82
C ALA A 317 3.87 16.94 12.56
N PHE A 318 3.58 17.09 13.86
CA PHE A 318 4.18 18.15 14.68
C PHE A 318 5.69 17.99 14.83
N THR A 319 6.17 16.77 15.10
CA THR A 319 7.61 16.47 15.22
C THR A 319 8.33 16.78 13.91
N SER A 320 7.78 16.30 12.79
CA SER A 320 8.28 16.58 11.45
C SER A 320 8.36 18.09 11.16
N LEU A 321 7.29 18.83 11.47
CA LEU A 321 7.24 20.28 11.32
C LEU A 321 8.30 21.01 12.15
N GLN A 322 8.56 20.60 13.40
CA GLN A 322 9.61 21.23 14.22
C GLN A 322 11.00 21.01 13.63
N LEU A 323 11.28 19.81 13.11
CA LEU A 323 12.54 19.51 12.45
C LEU A 323 12.72 20.34 11.18
N LEU A 324 11.66 20.45 10.36
CA LEU A 324 11.66 21.27 9.14
C LEU A 324 11.85 22.76 9.47
N LYS A 325 11.13 23.26 10.47
CA LYS A 325 11.27 24.64 10.97
C LYS A 325 12.72 24.93 11.38
N ALA A 326 13.36 24.04 12.14
CA ALA A 326 14.76 24.22 12.52
C ALA A 326 15.73 24.25 11.31
N ALA A 327 15.32 23.72 10.16
CA ALA A 327 16.12 23.67 8.94
C ALA A 327 15.91 24.86 7.99
N ILE A 328 14.67 25.33 7.81
CA ILE A 328 14.33 26.28 6.72
C ILE A 328 13.39 27.42 7.13
N PHE A 329 13.23 27.69 8.44
CA PHE A 329 12.34 28.74 8.91
C PHE A 329 12.64 30.12 8.28
N ASP A 330 11.58 30.82 7.89
CA ASP A 330 11.64 32.18 7.35
C ASP A 330 10.61 33.02 8.12
N GLU A 331 11.07 34.09 8.77
CA GLU A 331 10.23 34.93 9.63
C GLU A 331 9.11 35.63 8.86
N GLU A 332 9.35 36.00 7.59
CA GLU A 332 8.34 36.66 6.76
C GLU A 332 7.30 35.66 6.22
N CYS A 333 7.63 34.37 6.23
CA CYS A 333 6.74 33.28 5.85
C CYS A 333 6.30 32.44 7.07
N GLU A 334 6.38 33.00 8.27
CA GLU A 334 6.08 32.30 9.53
C GLU A 334 4.74 31.51 9.53
N PRO A 335 3.64 32.02 8.94
CA PRO A 335 2.38 31.27 8.89
C PRO A 335 2.51 29.87 8.25
N LEU A 336 3.44 29.67 7.29
CA LEU A 336 3.63 28.36 6.64
C LEU A 336 4.10 27.26 7.60
N PHE A 337 4.66 27.64 8.76
CA PHE A 337 5.11 26.73 9.81
C PHE A 337 4.04 26.50 10.90
N SER A 338 2.78 26.74 10.57
CA SER A 338 1.59 26.33 11.33
C SER A 338 1.37 24.82 11.23
N LEU A 339 0.92 24.19 12.31
CA LEU A 339 0.55 22.77 12.27
C LEU A 339 -0.71 22.55 11.44
N GLU A 340 -1.64 23.50 11.46
CA GLU A 340 -2.83 23.48 10.61
C GLU A 340 -2.44 23.52 9.13
N ILE A 341 -1.59 24.46 8.69
CA ILE A 341 -1.14 24.49 7.28
C ILE A 341 -0.39 23.20 6.92
N TYR A 342 0.52 22.74 7.76
CA TYR A 342 1.30 21.53 7.50
C TYR A 342 0.40 20.30 7.35
N GLY A 343 -0.58 20.13 8.24
CA GLY A 343 -1.56 19.04 8.17
C GLY A 343 -2.42 19.08 6.90
N HIS A 344 -2.81 20.27 6.43
CA HIS A 344 -3.56 20.44 5.18
C HIS A 344 -2.71 20.18 3.93
N ILE A 345 -1.43 20.55 3.95
CA ILE A 345 -0.50 20.21 2.86
C ILE A 345 -0.37 18.69 2.73
N ILE A 346 -0.20 17.98 3.85
CA ILE A 346 -0.08 16.51 3.82
C ILE A 346 -1.38 15.88 3.32
N GLY A 347 -2.53 16.29 3.86
CA GLY A 347 -3.82 15.77 3.42
C GLY A 347 -4.15 16.09 1.96
N MET A 348 -3.56 17.15 1.38
CA MET A 348 -3.66 17.41 -0.06
C MET A 348 -3.10 16.26 -0.90
N PHE A 349 -1.96 15.69 -0.53
CA PHE A 349 -1.38 14.59 -1.32
C PHE A 349 -2.15 13.28 -1.13
N GLU A 350 -2.62 13.01 0.09
CA GLU A 350 -3.41 11.83 0.43
C GLU A 350 -4.77 11.81 -0.27
N LEU A 351 -5.43 12.97 -0.38
CA LEU A 351 -6.79 13.06 -0.95
C LEU A 351 -6.83 13.13 -2.46
N ASN A 352 -5.74 13.49 -3.13
CA ASN A 352 -5.72 13.62 -4.58
C ASN A 352 -5.17 12.36 -5.29
N ASN A 353 -4.62 11.38 -4.54
CA ASN A 353 -4.14 10.06 -5.00
C ASN A 353 -3.41 10.06 -6.36
N LEU A 354 -2.20 10.62 -6.38
CA LEU A 354 -1.47 11.01 -7.59
C LEU A 354 -0.15 10.25 -7.70
N ASP A 355 -0.23 9.03 -8.23
CA ASP A 355 0.93 8.16 -8.44
C ASP A 355 1.85 8.72 -9.53
N LEU A 356 3.14 8.70 -9.24
CA LEU A 356 4.20 8.93 -10.22
C LEU A 356 4.80 7.58 -10.59
N VAL A 357 4.70 7.22 -11.87
CA VAL A 357 5.27 5.97 -12.40
C VAL A 357 6.04 6.27 -13.69
N VAL A 358 7.28 5.80 -13.77
CA VAL A 358 8.12 5.85 -14.99
C VAL A 358 8.69 4.47 -15.26
N GLU A 359 8.44 3.93 -16.45
CA GLU A 359 8.84 2.58 -16.86
C GLU A 359 10.37 2.37 -16.82
N SER A 360 10.79 1.16 -16.46
CA SER A 360 12.21 0.80 -16.34
C SER A 360 12.88 0.67 -17.71
N PRO A 361 14.00 1.37 -17.98
CA PRO A 361 14.80 1.14 -19.18
C PRO A 361 15.53 -0.21 -19.13
N VAL A 362 15.72 -0.79 -17.94
CA VAL A 362 16.37 -2.10 -17.76
C VAL A 362 15.43 -3.21 -18.21
N GLU A 363 14.14 -3.13 -17.87
CA GLU A 363 13.12 -4.04 -18.38
C GLU A 363 13.06 -4.00 -19.91
N ASN A 364 12.93 -2.80 -20.46
CA ASN A 364 12.88 -2.58 -21.91
C ASN A 364 14.12 -3.14 -22.63
N TYR A 365 15.29 -3.05 -21.98
CA TYR A 365 16.53 -3.61 -22.49
C TYR A 365 16.49 -5.15 -22.55
N PHE A 366 16.11 -5.83 -21.46
CA PHE A 366 16.04 -7.29 -21.45
C PHE A 366 14.93 -7.83 -22.36
N LEU A 367 13.77 -7.17 -22.43
CA LEU A 367 12.72 -7.50 -23.40
C LEU A 367 13.22 -7.40 -24.84
N TYR A 368 14.03 -6.38 -25.14
CA TYR A 368 14.63 -6.25 -26.47
C TYR A 368 15.60 -7.39 -26.78
N ILE A 369 16.44 -7.81 -25.82
CA ILE A 369 17.32 -8.97 -25.99
C ILE A 369 16.50 -10.23 -26.30
N ASP A 370 15.39 -10.44 -25.60
CA ASP A 370 14.52 -11.61 -25.83
C ASP A 370 13.81 -11.61 -27.19
N GLU A 371 13.56 -10.42 -27.75
CA GLU A 371 12.95 -10.22 -29.07
C GLU A 371 13.95 -10.33 -30.25
N LEU A 372 15.27 -10.46 -29.98
CA LEU A 372 16.29 -10.61 -31.01
C LEU A 372 16.15 -11.92 -31.82
N PRO A 373 16.65 -11.97 -33.07
CA PRO A 373 16.79 -13.22 -33.81
C PRO A 373 17.60 -14.26 -33.03
N HIS A 374 17.27 -15.54 -33.16
CA HIS A 374 17.81 -16.62 -32.32
C HIS A 374 19.34 -16.61 -32.16
N ALA A 375 20.09 -16.41 -33.25
CA ALA A 375 21.55 -16.40 -33.22
C ALA A 375 22.11 -15.20 -32.42
N GLU A 376 21.55 -14.01 -32.61
CA GLU A 376 21.95 -12.79 -31.89
C GLU A 376 21.53 -12.83 -30.43
N ARG A 377 20.36 -13.41 -30.15
CA ARG A 377 19.85 -13.59 -28.78
C ARG A 377 20.76 -14.49 -27.96
N GLU A 378 21.19 -15.64 -28.51
CA GLU A 378 22.10 -16.55 -27.79
C GLU A 378 23.44 -15.89 -27.47
N GLU A 379 24.01 -15.12 -28.40
CA GLU A 379 25.26 -14.39 -28.18
C GLU A 379 25.09 -13.29 -27.11
N ALA A 380 24.00 -12.53 -27.16
CA ALA A 380 23.72 -11.49 -26.17
C ALA A 380 23.47 -12.09 -24.77
N GLN A 381 22.68 -13.15 -24.68
CA GLN A 381 22.34 -13.82 -23.41
C GLN A 381 23.57 -14.42 -22.72
N GLN A 382 24.61 -14.85 -23.46
CA GLN A 382 25.86 -15.29 -22.82
C GLN A 382 26.50 -14.21 -21.93
N VAL A 383 26.31 -12.94 -22.28
CA VAL A 383 26.83 -11.80 -21.51
C VAL A 383 25.80 -11.28 -20.51
N THR A 384 24.53 -11.22 -20.89
CA THR A 384 23.49 -10.51 -20.11
C THR A 384 22.77 -11.40 -19.09
N GLN A 385 22.70 -12.72 -19.31
CA GLN A 385 21.99 -13.64 -18.43
C GLN A 385 22.50 -13.61 -16.98
N PRO A 386 23.82 -13.56 -16.69
CA PRO A 386 24.31 -13.46 -15.31
C PRO A 386 23.81 -12.21 -14.58
N PHE A 387 23.59 -11.11 -15.30
CA PHE A 387 23.03 -9.88 -14.72
C PHE A 387 21.53 -10.02 -14.50
N LEU A 388 20.78 -10.60 -15.44
CA LEU A 388 19.36 -10.86 -15.29
C LEU A 388 19.09 -11.81 -14.10
N ASP A 389 19.85 -12.89 -14.02
CA ASP A 389 19.77 -13.87 -12.94
C ASP A 389 20.11 -13.27 -11.57
N ALA A 390 21.06 -12.33 -11.51
CA ALA A 390 21.43 -11.64 -10.29
C ALA A 390 20.41 -10.58 -9.86
N LEU A 391 19.74 -9.94 -10.83
CA LEU A 391 18.65 -9.00 -10.57
C LEU A 391 17.37 -9.73 -10.12
N GLY A 392 17.12 -10.94 -10.63
CA GLY A 392 15.88 -11.69 -10.35
C GLY A 392 14.66 -10.93 -10.85
N ASP A 393 13.56 -10.95 -10.10
CA ASP A 393 12.32 -10.23 -10.44
C ASP A 393 12.46 -8.70 -10.35
N ASP A 394 13.51 -8.20 -9.70
CA ASP A 394 13.71 -6.77 -9.48
C ASP A 394 14.14 -6.01 -10.76
N TYR A 395 14.50 -6.70 -11.86
CA TYR A 395 14.96 -6.04 -13.08
C TYR A 395 13.91 -5.10 -13.70
N SER A 396 12.62 -5.37 -13.44
CA SER A 396 11.48 -4.61 -13.93
C SER A 396 11.01 -3.49 -13.01
N ASN A 397 11.70 -3.21 -11.90
CA ASN A 397 11.29 -2.15 -10.97
C ASN A 397 11.23 -0.80 -11.69
N CYS A 398 10.03 -0.22 -11.75
CA CYS A 398 9.79 1.10 -12.30
C CYS A 398 10.12 2.19 -11.27
N CYS A 399 10.27 3.44 -11.71
CA CYS A 399 10.39 4.56 -10.79
C CYS A 399 9.01 4.88 -10.21
N GLU A 400 8.87 4.76 -8.90
CA GLU A 400 7.62 4.99 -8.17
C GLU A 400 7.73 6.19 -7.24
N GLY A 401 6.63 6.89 -7.10
CA GLY A 401 6.59 8.11 -6.32
C GLY A 401 5.20 8.70 -6.16
N THR A 402 5.15 9.86 -5.53
CA THR A 402 3.92 10.63 -5.31
C THR A 402 4.12 12.04 -5.85
N ALA A 403 3.15 12.55 -6.59
CA ALA A 403 3.22 13.85 -7.23
C ALA A 403 1.92 14.66 -7.07
N PHE A 404 1.94 15.93 -7.47
CA PHE A 404 0.74 16.74 -7.60
C PHE A 404 0.70 17.37 -9.00
N PHE A 405 -0.35 17.04 -9.75
CA PHE A 405 -0.56 17.41 -11.14
C PHE A 405 -1.73 18.40 -11.21
N PRO A 406 -1.47 19.70 -11.45
CA PRO A 406 -2.51 20.72 -11.26
C PRO A 406 -3.76 20.57 -12.12
N LEU A 407 -3.65 20.03 -13.34
CA LEU A 407 -4.76 19.86 -14.26
C LEU A 407 -5.37 18.47 -14.13
N GLN A 408 -4.57 17.42 -13.99
CA GLN A 408 -5.07 16.07 -13.77
C GLN A 408 -5.82 15.98 -12.43
N SER A 409 -5.44 16.73 -11.40
CA SER A 409 -6.19 16.78 -10.13
C SER A 409 -7.59 17.39 -10.28
N CYS A 410 -7.90 17.99 -11.42
CA CYS A 410 -9.24 18.48 -11.76
C CYS A 410 -10.06 17.48 -12.59
N THR A 411 -9.53 16.28 -12.84
CA THR A 411 -10.26 15.23 -13.56
C THR A 411 -11.11 14.44 -12.58
N ASN A 412 -12.40 14.31 -12.88
CA ASN A 412 -13.31 13.57 -12.03
C ASN A 412 -13.20 12.06 -12.29
N HIS A 413 -13.24 11.26 -11.24
CA HIS A 413 -13.29 9.80 -11.38
C HIS A 413 -14.63 9.38 -11.99
N SER A 414 -14.61 8.82 -13.21
CA SER A 414 -15.79 8.22 -13.85
C SER A 414 -15.65 6.69 -13.96
N CYS A 415 -16.76 5.98 -13.74
CA CYS A 415 -16.88 4.54 -14.00
C CYS A 415 -16.83 4.19 -15.50
N ASN A 416 -16.86 5.18 -16.40
CA ASN A 416 -16.73 5.02 -17.85
C ASN A 416 -15.93 6.20 -18.46
N PRO A 417 -14.62 6.27 -18.17
CA PRO A 417 -13.81 7.42 -18.55
C PRO A 417 -13.67 7.53 -20.08
N ASN A 418 -13.59 8.75 -20.60
CA ASN A 418 -13.22 9.03 -22.00
C ASN A 418 -11.74 9.32 -22.18
N ALA A 419 -10.99 9.56 -21.10
CA ALA A 419 -9.55 9.59 -21.12
C ALA A 419 -8.96 8.73 -20.00
N LYS A 420 -7.78 8.15 -20.20
CA LYS A 420 -7.04 7.41 -19.15
C LYS A 420 -5.64 7.94 -18.99
N ALA A 421 -5.11 7.85 -17.77
CA ALA A 421 -3.68 7.97 -17.53
C ALA A 421 -2.96 6.79 -18.19
N PHE A 422 -2.07 7.07 -19.14
CA PHE A 422 -1.31 6.05 -19.86
C PHE A 422 -0.02 6.65 -20.43
N LYS A 423 1.12 6.03 -20.12
CA LYS A 423 2.43 6.40 -20.68
C LYS A 423 2.61 5.77 -22.06
N ARG A 424 3.01 6.55 -23.05
CA ARG A 424 3.45 6.03 -24.35
C ARG A 424 4.95 5.76 -24.31
N GLU A 425 5.48 5.08 -25.33
CA GLU A 425 6.92 4.75 -25.42
C GLU A 425 7.81 6.01 -25.45
N GLU A 426 7.28 7.13 -25.94
CA GLU A 426 7.92 8.44 -25.93
C GLU A 426 7.86 9.18 -24.57
N ASP A 427 6.96 8.80 -23.65
CA ASP A 427 6.75 9.49 -22.39
C ASP A 427 7.68 8.94 -21.29
N LYS A 428 8.92 9.42 -21.30
CA LYS A 428 10.02 8.90 -20.44
C LYS A 428 10.23 9.65 -19.12
N ASP A 429 9.38 10.62 -18.81
CA ASP A 429 9.43 11.46 -17.62
C ASP A 429 8.28 11.13 -16.67
N GLY A 430 8.20 11.81 -15.52
CA GLY A 430 7.12 11.66 -14.54
C GLY A 430 5.87 12.49 -14.82
N GLU A 431 5.70 13.09 -16.01
CA GLU A 431 4.52 13.93 -16.29
C GLU A 431 3.25 13.09 -16.50
N ALA A 432 2.11 13.49 -15.93
CA ALA A 432 0.88 12.73 -16.09
C ALA A 432 0.38 12.82 -17.54
N THR A 433 0.28 11.68 -18.22
CA THR A 433 -0.13 11.62 -19.63
C THR A 433 -1.54 11.04 -19.72
N LEU A 434 -2.49 11.81 -20.25
CA LEU A 434 -3.87 11.39 -20.49
C LEU A 434 -4.10 11.16 -21.99
N LEU A 435 -4.58 9.97 -22.34
CA LEU A 435 -4.96 9.61 -23.70
C LEU A 435 -6.47 9.40 -23.81
N ALA A 436 -7.05 9.81 -24.93
CA ALA A 436 -8.46 9.55 -25.24
C ALA A 436 -8.70 8.04 -25.42
N LEU A 437 -9.69 7.50 -24.70
CA LEU A 437 -10.15 6.11 -24.81
C LEU A 437 -11.21 5.92 -25.88
N LYS A 438 -11.89 6.99 -26.27
CA LYS A 438 -12.96 7.05 -27.25
C LYS A 438 -13.03 8.49 -27.77
N PRO A 439 -13.67 8.74 -28.94
CA PRO A 439 -13.79 10.10 -29.45
C PRO A 439 -14.42 11.06 -28.43
N ILE A 440 -13.77 12.19 -28.19
CA ILE A 440 -14.23 13.23 -27.26
C ILE A 440 -14.75 14.40 -28.09
N LEU A 441 -16.03 14.74 -27.92
CA LEU A 441 -16.65 15.85 -28.63
C LEU A 441 -16.41 17.18 -27.91
N LYS A 442 -16.35 18.26 -28.67
CA LYS A 442 -16.22 19.62 -28.13
C LYS A 442 -17.26 19.91 -27.04
N GLY A 443 -16.79 20.38 -25.89
CA GLY A 443 -17.60 20.74 -24.73
C GLY A 443 -17.95 19.57 -23.81
N GLN A 444 -17.52 18.34 -24.14
CA GLN A 444 -17.62 17.21 -23.22
C GLN A 444 -16.53 17.30 -22.15
N GLU A 445 -16.91 16.97 -20.92
CA GLU A 445 -15.97 16.70 -19.84
C GLU A 445 -15.17 15.44 -20.18
N ASP A 446 -13.88 15.41 -19.85
CA ASP A 446 -13.00 14.25 -20.12
C ASP A 446 -13.34 12.99 -19.28
N SER A 447 -14.49 13.03 -18.58
CA SER A 447 -15.12 11.95 -17.82
C SER A 447 -16.67 12.10 -17.84
N HIS A 448 -17.37 11.37 -18.72
CA HIS A 448 -18.86 11.33 -18.70
C HIS A 448 -19.40 10.81 -17.36
N THR A 449 -20.29 11.57 -16.74
CA THR A 449 -20.95 11.25 -15.47
C THR A 449 -21.92 10.07 -15.62
N SER A 450 -21.70 8.99 -14.84
CA SER A 450 -22.83 8.25 -14.29
C SER A 450 -23.39 9.08 -13.14
N ARG A 451 -24.71 9.17 -13.01
CA ARG A 451 -25.44 9.76 -11.87
C ARG A 451 -25.10 9.05 -10.54
N GLY A 452 -23.88 9.22 -10.07
CA GLY A 452 -23.46 9.04 -8.69
C GLY A 452 -23.28 10.44 -8.13
N ALA A 453 -23.93 10.72 -7.00
CA ALA A 453 -23.76 11.97 -6.30
C ALA A 453 -22.27 12.18 -6.01
N ASP A 454 -21.83 13.40 -6.34
CA ASP A 454 -20.55 13.97 -5.98
C ASP A 454 -20.29 13.79 -4.47
N ILE A 455 -19.06 13.43 -4.11
CA ILE A 455 -18.62 13.34 -2.72
C ILE A 455 -18.74 14.72 -2.02
N GLU A 456 -18.78 15.82 -2.79
CA GLU A 456 -18.98 17.17 -2.26
C GLU A 456 -20.44 17.57 -1.96
N MET A 457 -21.45 16.77 -2.33
CA MET A 457 -22.86 17.11 -2.09
C MET A 457 -23.63 15.96 -1.43
N GLY A 458 -24.09 16.22 -0.19
CA GLY A 458 -24.78 15.25 0.67
C GLY A 458 -25.80 14.32 0.00
N PHE A 459 -25.72 13.05 0.40
CA PHE A 459 -26.44 11.86 -0.06
C PHE A 459 -27.88 12.02 -0.60
N THR A 460 -28.13 11.42 -1.78
CA THR A 460 -29.42 10.77 -2.11
C THR A 460 -29.18 9.39 -2.74
N ARG A 461 -29.95 8.38 -2.27
CA ARG A 461 -29.63 6.93 -2.32
C ARG A 461 -29.98 6.25 -3.66
N SER A 462 -29.09 5.36 -4.13
CA SER A 462 -29.26 4.47 -5.29
C SER A 462 -29.59 3.01 -4.92
N SER A 463 -29.92 2.17 -5.90
CA SER A 463 -30.25 0.73 -5.68
C SER A 463 -29.03 -0.14 -5.33
N SER A 464 -27.82 0.27 -5.73
CA SER A 464 -26.56 -0.36 -5.30
C SER A 464 -26.23 0.01 -3.85
N ASP A 465 -26.60 1.22 -3.41
CA ASP A 465 -26.45 1.63 -2.00
C ASP A 465 -27.31 0.77 -1.09
N LEU A 466 -28.54 0.43 -1.50
CA LEU A 466 -29.41 -0.46 -0.71
C LEU A 466 -28.80 -1.87 -0.50
N ALA A 467 -28.07 -2.39 -1.49
CA ALA A 467 -27.41 -3.69 -1.39
C ALA A 467 -26.15 -3.65 -0.51
N MET A 468 -25.39 -2.56 -0.57
CA MET A 468 -24.24 -2.34 0.31
C MET A 468 -24.67 -2.01 1.74
N GLU A 469 -25.76 -1.26 1.93
CA GLU A 469 -26.37 -1.01 3.24
C GLU A 469 -26.86 -2.31 3.90
N ALA A 470 -27.46 -3.21 3.13
CA ALA A 470 -27.87 -4.53 3.64
C ALA A 470 -26.66 -5.35 4.11
N PHE A 471 -25.55 -5.30 3.36
CA PHE A 471 -24.28 -5.92 3.75
C PHE A 471 -23.67 -5.27 4.98
N ASN A 472 -23.57 -3.94 5.02
CA ASN A 472 -23.04 -3.20 6.16
C ASN A 472 -23.83 -3.50 7.44
N LYS A 473 -25.15 -3.64 7.32
CA LYS A 473 -26.00 -4.04 8.44
C LYS A 473 -25.74 -5.46 8.92
N GLN A 474 -25.51 -6.40 7.99
CA GLN A 474 -25.13 -7.78 8.35
C GLN A 474 -23.73 -7.82 9.00
N TYR A 475 -22.78 -7.08 8.44
CA TYR A 475 -21.44 -6.91 8.98
C TYR A 475 -21.48 -6.39 10.42
N GLN A 476 -22.14 -5.26 10.66
CA GLN A 476 -22.26 -4.66 12.00
C GLN A 476 -22.94 -5.59 13.02
N GLU A 477 -23.91 -6.38 12.59
CA GLU A 477 -24.57 -7.36 13.46
C GLU A 477 -23.65 -8.54 13.82
N ILE A 478 -22.72 -8.94 12.93
CA ILE A 478 -21.71 -9.96 13.24
C ILE A 478 -20.62 -9.36 14.15
N GLU A 479 -20.16 -8.15 13.83
CA GLU A 479 -19.17 -7.40 14.60
C GLU A 479 -19.60 -7.23 16.06
N LYS A 480 -20.84 -6.80 16.29
CA LYS A 480 -21.41 -6.70 17.64
C LYS A 480 -21.40 -8.03 18.41
N GLN A 481 -21.54 -9.16 17.71
CA GLN A 481 -21.47 -10.49 18.33
C GLN A 481 -20.03 -10.91 18.65
N VAL A 482 -19.08 -10.53 17.79
CA VAL A 482 -17.64 -10.72 18.04
C VAL A 482 -17.19 -9.87 19.25
N ASP A 483 -17.60 -8.60 19.34
CA ASP A 483 -17.26 -7.76 20.48
C ASP A 483 -17.87 -8.28 21.79
N LYS A 484 -19.08 -8.84 21.71
CA LYS A 484 -19.70 -9.53 22.86
C LYS A 484 -18.90 -10.76 23.30
N LEU A 485 -18.30 -11.51 22.38
CA LEU A 485 -17.40 -12.61 22.71
C LEU A 485 -16.13 -12.11 23.40
N SER A 486 -15.57 -10.97 22.96
CA SER A 486 -14.39 -10.35 23.61
C SER A 486 -14.68 -9.97 25.06
N GLU A 487 -15.86 -9.42 25.32
CA GLU A 487 -16.29 -9.09 26.69
C GLU A 487 -16.52 -10.34 27.55
N LEU A 488 -17.06 -11.43 26.98
CA LEU A 488 -17.19 -12.71 27.67
C LEU A 488 -15.83 -13.36 27.98
N LEU A 489 -14.86 -13.25 27.06
CA LEU A 489 -13.49 -13.70 27.28
C LEU A 489 -12.87 -12.97 28.48
N ARG A 490 -13.03 -11.65 28.55
CA ARG A 490 -12.54 -10.83 29.65
C ARG A 490 -13.18 -11.25 30.99
N LYS A 491 -14.49 -11.42 31.03
CA LYS A 491 -15.20 -11.91 32.22
C LYS A 491 -14.73 -13.30 32.65
N LEU A 492 -14.52 -14.21 31.71
CA LEU A 492 -14.03 -15.55 32.02
C LEU A 492 -12.60 -15.53 32.58
N LYS A 493 -11.73 -14.64 32.07
CA LYS A 493 -10.40 -14.39 32.66
C LYS A 493 -10.51 -13.87 34.10
N ASP A 494 -11.37 -12.87 34.34
CA ASP A 494 -11.56 -12.28 35.68
C ASP A 494 -12.09 -13.32 36.69
N VAL A 495 -13.09 -14.11 36.29
CA VAL A 495 -13.69 -15.15 37.14
C VAL A 495 -12.72 -16.31 37.38
N ASN A 496 -11.87 -16.64 36.39
CA ASN A 496 -10.81 -17.63 36.56
C ASN A 496 -9.77 -17.16 37.58
N GLU A 497 -9.33 -15.90 37.52
CA GLU A 497 -8.43 -15.31 38.52
C GLU A 497 -9.06 -15.30 39.93
N GLU A 498 -10.35 -14.96 40.05
CA GLU A 498 -11.09 -15.04 41.32
C GLU A 498 -11.03 -16.45 41.92
N SER A 499 -11.16 -17.49 41.08
CA SER A 499 -11.19 -18.90 41.49
C SER A 499 -9.93 -19.38 42.23
N LYS A 500 -8.77 -18.79 41.90
CA LYS A 500 -7.47 -19.11 42.52
C LYS A 500 -7.45 -18.84 44.02
N SER A 501 -8.14 -17.78 44.45
CA SER A 501 -8.10 -17.28 45.82
C SER A 501 -9.11 -17.96 46.76
N VAL A 502 -10.09 -18.67 46.20
CA VAL A 502 -11.15 -19.32 46.98
C VAL A 502 -10.60 -20.52 47.77
N THR A 503 -11.18 -20.76 48.94
CA THR A 503 -10.79 -21.85 49.89
C THR A 503 -11.97 -22.69 50.35
N LYS A 504 -13.17 -22.42 49.81
CA LYS A 504 -14.43 -23.07 50.22
C LYS A 504 -15.12 -23.69 49.01
N ALA A 505 -15.48 -24.97 49.11
CA ALA A 505 -16.23 -25.69 48.08
C ALA A 505 -17.52 -24.94 47.66
N SER A 506 -18.28 -24.38 48.61
CA SER A 506 -19.52 -23.64 48.27
C SER A 506 -19.29 -22.37 47.44
N ALA A 507 -18.16 -21.68 47.65
CA ALA A 507 -17.79 -20.51 46.85
C ALA A 507 -17.24 -20.92 45.48
N MET A 508 -16.45 -21.99 45.41
CA MET A 508 -15.97 -22.55 44.15
C MET A 508 -17.14 -23.02 43.27
N LYS A 509 -18.17 -23.62 43.89
CA LYS A 509 -19.42 -23.99 43.23
C LYS A 509 -20.19 -22.82 42.63
N ALA A 510 -20.15 -21.67 43.29
CA ALA A 510 -20.76 -20.44 42.77
C ALA A 510 -19.96 -19.90 41.57
N ILE A 511 -18.63 -19.94 41.64
CA ILE A 511 -17.73 -19.56 40.54
C ILE A 511 -17.94 -20.47 39.33
N ARG A 512 -17.94 -21.80 39.54
CA ARG A 512 -18.21 -22.80 38.49
C ARG A 512 -19.50 -22.46 37.74
N LYS A 513 -20.60 -22.24 38.45
CA LYS A 513 -21.89 -21.89 37.83
C LYS A 513 -21.85 -20.61 36.99
N ARG A 514 -21.06 -19.61 37.39
CA ARG A 514 -20.89 -18.38 36.59
C ARG A 514 -20.08 -18.67 35.33
N MET A 515 -18.95 -19.36 35.45
CA MET A 515 -18.10 -19.73 34.31
C MET A 515 -18.85 -20.62 33.32
N GLU A 516 -19.59 -21.62 33.79
CA GLU A 516 -20.42 -22.48 32.95
C GLU A 516 -21.43 -21.68 32.12
N LYS A 517 -22.12 -20.72 32.74
CA LYS A 517 -23.08 -19.85 32.07
C LYS A 517 -22.40 -19.01 30.97
N ASP A 518 -21.26 -18.40 31.29
CA ASP A 518 -20.54 -17.55 30.35
C ASP A 518 -19.96 -18.38 29.19
N VAL A 519 -19.43 -19.58 29.45
CA VAL A 519 -18.93 -20.49 28.40
C VAL A 519 -20.06 -21.03 27.51
N ASP A 520 -21.23 -21.34 28.07
CA ASP A 520 -22.40 -21.73 27.28
C ASP A 520 -22.85 -20.59 26.35
N GLU A 521 -22.79 -19.35 26.83
CA GLU A 521 -23.09 -18.16 26.03
C GLU A 521 -22.05 -17.95 24.93
N VAL A 522 -20.76 -18.12 25.24
CA VAL A 522 -19.65 -18.09 24.25
C VAL A 522 -19.89 -19.12 23.15
N GLY A 523 -20.15 -20.39 23.51
CA GLY A 523 -20.38 -21.44 22.52
C GLY A 523 -21.58 -21.16 21.61
N LYS A 524 -22.65 -20.58 22.15
CA LYS A 524 -23.83 -20.18 21.36
C LYS A 524 -23.51 -19.05 20.39
N ILE A 525 -22.81 -18.00 20.84
CA ILE A 525 -22.48 -16.85 20.01
C ILE A 525 -21.44 -17.24 18.94
N ALA A 526 -20.40 -17.99 19.31
CA ALA A 526 -19.35 -18.43 18.39
C ALA A 526 -19.90 -19.26 17.23
N ARG A 527 -20.80 -20.21 17.49
CA ARG A 527 -21.49 -20.97 16.41
C ARG A 527 -22.35 -20.07 15.52
N GLY A 528 -22.99 -19.06 16.12
CA GLY A 528 -23.79 -18.07 15.38
C GLY A 528 -22.93 -17.18 14.47
N VAL A 529 -21.82 -16.66 14.99
CA VAL A 529 -20.85 -15.85 14.24
C VAL A 529 -20.25 -16.65 13.11
N LYS A 530 -19.78 -17.88 13.37
CA LYS A 530 -19.29 -18.81 12.34
C LYS A 530 -20.27 -18.97 11.18
N ALA A 531 -21.52 -19.34 11.48
CA ALA A 531 -22.54 -19.57 10.45
C ALA A 531 -22.85 -18.29 9.65
N LYS A 532 -22.86 -17.12 10.31
CA LYS A 532 -23.07 -15.83 9.64
C LYS A 532 -21.89 -15.42 8.77
N LEU A 533 -20.64 -15.66 9.19
CA LEU A 533 -19.45 -15.39 8.39
C LEU A 533 -19.38 -16.29 7.16
N GLU A 534 -19.68 -17.58 7.30
CA GLU A 534 -19.79 -18.51 6.16
C GLU A 534 -20.88 -18.07 5.17
N ALA A 535 -22.03 -17.63 5.68
CA ALA A 535 -23.11 -17.08 4.85
C ALA A 535 -22.70 -15.77 4.15
N LEU A 536 -22.00 -14.88 4.85
CA LEU A 536 -21.51 -13.62 4.31
C LEU A 536 -20.50 -13.85 3.19
N ASN A 537 -19.57 -14.78 3.39
CA ASN A 537 -18.59 -15.18 2.39
C ASN A 537 -19.26 -15.78 1.14
N LYS A 538 -20.28 -16.62 1.35
CA LYS A 538 -21.10 -17.15 0.24
C LYS A 538 -21.88 -16.06 -0.49
N ASP A 539 -22.42 -15.07 0.21
CA ASP A 539 -23.12 -13.92 -0.39
C ASP A 539 -22.14 -13.07 -1.22
N ASN A 540 -20.91 -12.87 -0.75
CA ASN A 540 -19.87 -12.18 -1.53
C ASN A 540 -19.58 -12.91 -2.85
N LEU A 541 -19.43 -14.23 -2.82
CA LEU A 541 -19.26 -15.03 -4.04
C LEU A 541 -20.44 -14.91 -5.00
N ALA A 542 -21.68 -14.92 -4.48
CA ALA A 542 -22.87 -14.75 -5.29
C ALA A 542 -23.00 -13.33 -5.88
N ASN A 543 -22.51 -12.32 -5.15
CA ASN A 543 -22.53 -10.93 -5.58
C ASN A 543 -21.68 -10.70 -6.84
N ARG A 544 -20.64 -11.51 -7.06
CA ARG A 544 -19.80 -11.48 -8.27
C ARG A 544 -20.55 -11.70 -9.59
N GLN A 545 -21.77 -12.26 -9.54
CA GLN A 545 -22.61 -12.44 -10.72
C GLN A 545 -23.44 -11.19 -11.07
N LYS A 546 -23.40 -10.12 -10.25
CA LYS A 546 -24.14 -8.88 -10.47
C LYS A 546 -23.27 -7.84 -11.17
N ARG A 547 -23.88 -7.05 -12.06
CA ARG A 547 -23.20 -5.98 -12.82
C ARG A 547 -22.62 -4.92 -11.88
N GLY A 548 -21.33 -4.60 -12.03
CA GLY A 548 -20.58 -3.67 -11.17
C GLY A 548 -20.05 -4.28 -9.86
N CYS A 549 -20.33 -5.56 -9.62
CA CYS A 549 -19.87 -6.32 -8.45
C CYS A 549 -18.95 -7.48 -8.86
N GLU A 550 -18.45 -7.49 -10.10
CA GLU A 550 -17.60 -8.55 -10.63
C GLU A 550 -16.33 -8.73 -9.78
N LYS A 551 -15.66 -9.89 -9.89
CA LYS A 551 -14.42 -10.17 -9.16
C LYS A 551 -13.41 -9.04 -9.40
N GLY A 552 -12.92 -8.41 -8.34
CA GLY A 552 -11.98 -7.29 -8.39
C GLY A 552 -12.60 -5.90 -8.50
N SER A 553 -13.93 -5.77 -8.61
CA SER A 553 -14.61 -4.47 -8.56
C SER A 553 -14.43 -3.80 -7.20
N GLY A 554 -14.64 -2.47 -7.12
CA GLY A 554 -14.57 -1.73 -5.85
C GLY A 554 -15.50 -2.33 -4.78
N VAL A 555 -16.71 -2.73 -5.16
CA VAL A 555 -17.69 -3.35 -4.25
C VAL A 555 -17.24 -4.75 -3.83
N ASP A 556 -16.73 -5.57 -4.75
CA ASP A 556 -16.21 -6.91 -4.42
C ASP A 556 -15.00 -6.83 -3.48
N ARG A 557 -14.08 -5.89 -3.72
CA ARG A 557 -12.93 -5.62 -2.85
C ARG A 557 -13.38 -5.20 -1.45
N SER A 558 -14.15 -4.12 -1.34
CA SER A 558 -14.60 -3.63 -0.02
C SER A 558 -15.32 -4.71 0.78
N ARG A 559 -16.20 -5.50 0.16
CA ARG A 559 -16.93 -6.56 0.86
C ARG A 559 -16.04 -7.72 1.28
N ASN A 560 -15.11 -8.15 0.44
CA ASN A 560 -14.17 -9.23 0.77
C ASN A 560 -13.18 -8.79 1.85
N THR A 561 -12.63 -7.58 1.76
CA THR A 561 -11.75 -7.00 2.79
C THR A 561 -12.44 -6.90 4.14
N MET A 562 -13.65 -6.32 4.20
CA MET A 562 -14.43 -6.24 5.44
C MET A 562 -14.73 -7.64 6.01
N THR A 563 -15.14 -8.59 5.16
CA THR A 563 -15.44 -9.96 5.60
C THR A 563 -14.20 -10.68 6.12
N TYR A 564 -13.04 -10.46 5.48
CA TYR A 564 -11.76 -11.01 5.90
C TYR A 564 -11.34 -10.49 7.27
N ALA A 565 -11.34 -9.16 7.47
CA ALA A 565 -10.97 -8.52 8.73
C ALA A 565 -11.78 -9.10 9.89
N LEU A 566 -13.10 -9.24 9.71
CA LEU A 566 -13.97 -9.78 10.74
C LEU A 566 -13.77 -11.29 10.97
N THR A 567 -13.46 -12.04 9.91
CA THR A 567 -13.12 -13.48 10.02
C THR A 567 -11.80 -13.68 10.76
N LYS A 568 -10.79 -12.83 10.51
CA LYS A 568 -9.50 -12.82 11.21
C LYS A 568 -9.67 -12.46 12.68
N LYS A 569 -10.38 -11.36 13.00
CA LYS A 569 -10.71 -10.96 14.38
C LYS A 569 -11.41 -12.11 15.14
N PHE A 570 -12.35 -12.79 14.50
CA PHE A 570 -13.03 -13.94 15.10
C PHE A 570 -12.12 -15.16 15.30
N LYS A 571 -11.27 -15.51 14.31
CA LYS A 571 -10.25 -16.56 14.43
C LYS A 571 -9.32 -16.31 15.63
N ASP A 572 -8.78 -15.11 15.73
CA ASP A 572 -7.84 -14.74 16.79
C ASP A 572 -8.50 -14.79 18.17
N LEU A 573 -9.77 -14.36 18.25
CA LEU A 573 -10.53 -14.49 19.48
C LEU A 573 -10.76 -15.96 19.87
N MET A 574 -11.03 -16.86 18.92
CA MET A 574 -11.13 -18.29 19.20
C MET A 574 -9.80 -18.89 19.67
N LYS A 575 -8.67 -18.41 19.12
CA LYS A 575 -7.32 -18.76 19.60
C LYS A 575 -7.12 -18.31 21.06
N ASP A 576 -7.56 -17.10 21.41
CA ASP A 576 -7.48 -16.60 22.77
C ASP A 576 -8.32 -17.41 23.77
N PHE A 577 -9.48 -17.92 23.35
CA PHE A 577 -10.24 -18.88 24.16
C PHE A 577 -9.49 -20.20 24.34
N GLN A 578 -8.71 -20.67 23.36
CA GLN A 578 -7.84 -21.84 23.53
C GLN A 578 -6.69 -21.57 24.51
N THR A 579 -6.08 -20.39 24.43
CA THR A 579 -5.06 -19.95 25.39
C THR A 579 -5.62 -19.86 26.80
N LEU A 580 -6.86 -19.36 26.97
CA LEU A 580 -7.54 -19.35 28.26
C LEU A 580 -7.81 -20.76 28.77
N ARG A 581 -8.22 -21.70 27.89
CA ARG A 581 -8.44 -23.10 28.25
C ARG A 581 -7.17 -23.73 28.83
N GLN A 582 -6.03 -23.54 28.17
CA GLN A 582 -4.72 -24.03 28.64
C GLN A 582 -4.34 -23.41 29.98
N ARG A 583 -4.51 -22.09 30.12
CA ARG A 583 -4.24 -21.38 31.36
C ARG A 583 -5.07 -21.90 32.54
N ILE A 584 -6.35 -22.21 32.33
CA ILE A 584 -7.22 -22.76 33.38
C ILE A 584 -6.68 -24.11 33.88
N ASP A 585 -6.17 -24.95 32.98
CA ASP A 585 -5.60 -26.26 33.33
C ASP A 585 -4.27 -26.12 34.08
N ASP A 586 -3.35 -25.28 33.59
CA ASP A 586 -2.06 -25.00 34.23
C ASP A 586 -2.24 -24.44 35.65
N GLU A 587 -3.15 -23.49 35.82
CA GLU A 587 -3.41 -22.85 37.10
C GLU A 587 -4.13 -23.79 38.08
N TYR A 588 -4.99 -24.68 37.58
CA TYR A 588 -5.58 -25.73 38.39
C TYR A 588 -4.51 -26.65 38.97
N ARG A 589 -3.55 -27.09 38.15
CA ARG A 589 -2.41 -27.91 38.58
C ARG A 589 -1.63 -27.22 39.70
N GLU A 590 -1.29 -25.94 39.55
CA GLU A 590 -0.59 -25.17 40.58
C GLU A 590 -1.40 -25.07 41.89
N VAL A 591 -2.70 -24.82 41.79
CA VAL A 591 -3.58 -24.69 42.97
C VAL A 591 -3.67 -26.03 43.71
N VAL A 592 -3.83 -27.14 42.99
CA VAL A 592 -3.86 -28.48 43.59
C VAL A 592 -2.54 -28.79 44.30
N GLU A 593 -1.40 -28.54 43.65
CA GLU A 593 -0.08 -28.78 44.23
C GLU A 593 0.11 -28.00 45.54
N ARG A 594 -0.22 -26.70 45.54
CA ARG A 594 -0.13 -25.85 46.74
C ARG A 594 -1.04 -26.36 47.87
N ARG A 595 -2.25 -26.84 47.56
CA ARG A 595 -3.19 -27.38 48.56
C ARG A 595 -2.69 -28.70 49.15
N VAL A 596 -2.15 -29.59 48.34
CA VAL A 596 -1.55 -30.85 48.82
C VAL A 596 -0.37 -30.56 49.74
N ILE A 597 0.53 -29.64 49.37
CA ILE A 597 1.67 -29.24 50.22
C ILE A 597 1.19 -28.64 51.55
N THR A 598 0.17 -27.78 51.52
CA THR A 598 -0.36 -27.12 52.71
C THR A 598 -0.95 -28.12 53.72
N VAL A 599 -1.58 -29.20 53.24
CA VAL A 599 -2.26 -30.19 54.10
C VAL A 599 -1.34 -31.34 54.52
N THR A 600 -0.40 -31.75 53.66
CA THR A 600 0.49 -32.89 53.95
C THR A 600 1.85 -32.48 54.53
N GLY A 601 2.24 -31.21 54.37
CA GLY A 601 3.54 -30.69 54.80
C GLY A 601 4.73 -31.15 53.96
N THR A 602 4.50 -31.99 52.94
CA THR A 602 5.53 -32.57 52.07
C THR A 602 5.23 -32.26 50.62
N ARG A 603 6.27 -32.10 49.80
CA ARG A 603 6.11 -32.00 48.35
C ARG A 603 5.69 -33.37 47.78
N PRO A 604 4.53 -33.47 47.11
CA PRO A 604 4.11 -34.70 46.45
C PRO A 604 4.98 -34.98 45.22
N ASP A 605 5.12 -36.26 44.86
CA ASP A 605 5.71 -36.67 43.58
C ASP A 605 4.77 -36.34 42.42
N GLU A 606 5.34 -36.21 41.22
CA GLU A 606 4.63 -35.85 39.99
C GLU A 606 3.53 -36.85 39.62
N GLU A 607 3.75 -38.16 39.83
CA GLU A 607 2.74 -39.19 39.55
C GLU A 607 1.50 -39.02 40.44
N THR A 608 1.70 -38.69 41.71
CA THR A 608 0.62 -38.46 42.69
C THR A 608 -0.18 -37.19 42.35
N ILE A 609 0.47 -36.12 41.90
CA ILE A 609 -0.21 -34.90 41.44
C ILE A 609 -1.04 -35.17 40.18
N ASN A 610 -0.46 -35.86 39.20
CA ASN A 610 -1.16 -36.19 37.96
C ASN A 610 -2.39 -37.09 38.21
N HIS A 611 -2.25 -38.11 39.07
CA HIS A 611 -3.39 -38.96 39.46
C HIS A 611 -4.52 -38.15 40.13
N LEU A 612 -4.18 -37.16 40.98
CA LEU A 612 -5.17 -36.31 41.64
C LEU A 612 -5.86 -35.37 40.65
N ILE A 613 -5.13 -34.86 39.66
CA ILE A 613 -5.64 -34.00 38.58
C ILE A 613 -6.53 -34.80 37.61
N GLU A 614 -6.22 -36.06 37.34
CA GLU A 614 -6.98 -36.93 36.44
C GLU A 614 -8.27 -37.47 37.07
N THR A 615 -8.19 -37.89 38.33
CA THR A 615 -9.31 -38.60 38.99
C THR A 615 -10.15 -37.71 39.89
N GLY A 616 -9.63 -36.55 40.33
CA GLY A 616 -10.26 -35.69 41.34
C GLY A 616 -10.38 -36.34 42.72
N THR A 617 -9.85 -37.55 42.91
CA THR A 617 -9.98 -38.35 44.13
C THR A 617 -8.62 -38.60 44.79
N GLY A 618 -8.49 -38.22 46.05
CA GLY A 618 -7.20 -38.24 46.77
C GLY A 618 -7.27 -38.75 48.21
N GLU A 619 -8.36 -39.38 48.64
CA GLU A 619 -8.56 -39.74 50.06
C GLU A 619 -7.42 -40.61 50.62
N GLN A 620 -6.77 -41.42 49.77
CA GLN A 620 -5.60 -42.21 50.13
C GLN A 620 -4.33 -41.37 50.37
N ILE A 621 -4.15 -40.28 49.60
CA ILE A 621 -3.01 -39.34 49.70
C ILE A 621 -3.09 -38.56 51.03
N PHE A 622 -4.31 -38.30 51.51
CA PHE A 622 -4.55 -37.51 52.71
C PHE A 622 -4.66 -38.34 54.01
N GLN A 623 -4.51 -39.67 53.99
CA GLN A 623 -4.72 -40.50 55.19
C GLN A 623 -3.83 -40.10 56.37
N LYS A 624 -2.55 -39.80 56.12
CA LYS A 624 -1.61 -39.35 57.16
C LYS A 624 -2.00 -37.98 57.73
N ALA A 625 -2.38 -37.04 56.86
CA ALA A 625 -2.85 -35.72 57.27
C ALA A 625 -4.17 -35.77 58.05
N ILE A 626 -5.07 -36.71 57.73
CA ILE A 626 -6.33 -36.95 58.46
C ILE A 626 -6.06 -37.38 59.91
N GLN A 627 -5.01 -38.17 60.16
CA GLN A 627 -4.63 -38.61 61.51
C GLN A 627 -3.98 -37.49 62.33
N GLU A 628 -3.21 -36.60 61.70
CA GLU A 628 -2.40 -35.56 62.37
C GLU A 628 -3.15 -34.23 62.56
N MET A 629 -3.95 -33.78 61.58
CA MET A 629 -4.60 -32.45 61.58
C MET A 629 -6.11 -32.50 61.89
N GLY A 630 -6.69 -33.69 62.01
CA GLY A 630 -8.11 -33.91 62.26
C GLY A 630 -8.96 -33.98 60.99
N ARG A 631 -9.87 -34.96 60.97
CA ARG A 631 -10.67 -35.35 59.78
C ARG A 631 -11.46 -34.18 59.14
N GLY A 632 -11.96 -33.24 59.93
CA GLY A 632 -12.83 -32.16 59.43
C GLY A 632 -12.14 -31.15 58.50
N GLN A 633 -10.90 -30.71 58.82
CA GLN A 633 -10.20 -29.71 57.99
C GLN A 633 -9.72 -30.32 56.67
N VAL A 634 -9.21 -31.55 56.71
CA VAL A 634 -8.70 -32.26 55.54
C VAL A 634 -9.82 -32.61 54.55
N LEU A 635 -11.00 -33.02 55.06
CA LEU A 635 -12.16 -33.27 54.20
C LEU A 635 -12.67 -32.02 53.51
N ASN A 636 -12.64 -30.84 54.16
CA ASN A 636 -13.04 -29.59 53.51
C ASN A 636 -12.12 -29.21 52.34
N THR A 637 -10.81 -29.43 52.47
CA THR A 637 -9.85 -29.19 51.38
C THR A 637 -10.01 -30.21 50.25
N LEU A 638 -10.29 -31.48 50.58
CA LEU A 638 -10.57 -32.50 49.58
C LEU A 638 -11.85 -32.18 48.79
N GLU A 639 -12.91 -31.75 49.48
CA GLU A 639 -14.17 -31.31 48.85
C GLU A 639 -13.95 -30.09 47.94
N GLU A 640 -13.10 -29.14 48.35
CA GLU A 640 -12.70 -27.99 47.53
C GLU A 640 -11.92 -28.41 46.27
N ILE A 641 -10.98 -29.34 46.40
CA ILE A 641 -10.19 -29.88 45.27
C ILE A 641 -11.10 -30.61 44.28
N GLN A 642 -12.04 -31.41 44.77
CA GLN A 642 -13.00 -32.13 43.94
C GLN A 642 -13.94 -31.17 43.20
N GLU A 643 -14.47 -30.16 43.89
CA GLU A 643 -15.32 -29.14 43.25
C GLU A 643 -14.57 -28.33 42.19
N ARG A 644 -13.27 -28.08 42.38
CA ARG A 644 -12.40 -27.49 41.34
C ARG A 644 -12.16 -28.42 40.17
N HIS A 645 -11.88 -29.70 40.42
CA HIS A 645 -11.68 -30.71 39.38
C HIS A 645 -12.88 -30.73 38.43
N ASP A 646 -14.09 -30.84 39.00
CA ASP A 646 -15.32 -30.85 38.21
C ASP A 646 -15.50 -29.55 37.42
N ALA A 647 -15.19 -28.39 38.01
CA ALA A 647 -15.28 -27.09 37.35
C ALA A 647 -14.35 -27.00 36.13
N VAL A 648 -13.08 -27.38 36.32
CA VAL A 648 -12.05 -27.34 35.27
C VAL A 648 -12.42 -28.29 34.15
N LYS A 649 -12.78 -29.54 34.46
CA LYS A 649 -13.14 -30.53 33.42
C LYS A 649 -14.36 -30.11 32.61
N GLU A 650 -15.37 -29.52 33.25
CA GLU A 650 -16.57 -29.07 32.54
C GLU A 650 -16.29 -27.84 31.66
N ILE A 651 -15.50 -26.87 32.16
CA ILE A 651 -15.12 -25.67 31.39
C ILE A 651 -14.18 -26.03 30.24
N GLU A 652 -13.19 -26.90 30.49
CA GLU A 652 -12.25 -27.40 29.49
C GLU A 652 -13.00 -28.09 28.35
N ARG A 653 -13.92 -29.01 28.68
CA ARG A 653 -14.76 -29.71 27.71
C ARG A 653 -15.55 -28.76 26.83
N LYS A 654 -16.16 -27.71 27.41
CA LYS A 654 -16.96 -26.75 26.64
C LYS A 654 -16.12 -25.78 25.80
N LEU A 655 -14.90 -25.44 26.24
CA LEU A 655 -13.96 -24.61 25.46
C LEU A 655 -13.24 -25.42 24.36
N LEU A 656 -13.12 -26.74 24.53
CA LEU A 656 -12.61 -27.66 23.51
C LEU A 656 -13.47 -27.61 22.23
N ASP A 657 -14.79 -27.44 22.35
CA ASP A 657 -15.69 -27.29 21.19
C ASP A 657 -15.36 -26.06 20.33
N LEU A 658 -14.71 -25.03 20.89
CA LEU A 658 -14.25 -23.85 20.14
C LEU A 658 -12.99 -24.13 19.32
N GLN A 659 -12.26 -25.21 19.62
CA GLN A 659 -11.04 -25.58 18.89
C GLN A 659 -11.38 -25.95 17.44
N GLN A 660 -12.49 -26.65 17.22
CA GLN A 660 -12.97 -26.95 15.87
C GLN A 660 -13.32 -25.67 15.12
N ILE A 661 -14.01 -24.74 15.77
CA ILE A 661 -14.34 -23.43 15.16
C ILE A 661 -13.06 -22.67 14.80
N TYR A 662 -12.06 -22.66 15.68
CA TYR A 662 -10.76 -22.06 15.39
C TYR A 662 -10.11 -22.67 14.14
N MET A 663 -10.07 -24.00 14.03
CA MET A 663 -9.48 -24.68 12.86
C MET A 663 -10.25 -24.36 11.58
N ASP A 664 -11.59 -24.38 11.64
CA ASP A 664 -12.43 -24.05 10.50
C ASP A 664 -12.20 -22.60 10.04
N MET A 665 -12.07 -21.65 10.99
CA MET A 665 -11.78 -20.25 10.67
C MET A 665 -10.34 -20.06 10.20
N ALA A 666 -9.38 -20.85 10.69
CA ALA A 666 -8.01 -20.82 10.20
C ALA A 666 -7.94 -21.21 8.72
N VAL A 667 -8.66 -22.26 8.31
CA VAL A 667 -8.79 -22.66 6.90
C VAL A 667 -9.48 -21.57 6.07
N LEU A 668 -10.56 -20.96 6.60
CA LEU A 668 -11.24 -19.86 5.89
C LEU A 668 -10.35 -18.61 5.74
N VAL A 669 -9.56 -18.27 6.76
CA VAL A 669 -8.61 -17.14 6.71
C VAL A 669 -7.47 -17.44 5.77
N GLU A 670 -6.92 -18.66 5.77
CA GLU A 670 -5.86 -19.08 4.85
C GLU A 670 -6.35 -19.06 3.39
N ALA A 671 -7.55 -19.59 3.12
CA ALA A 671 -8.17 -19.51 1.81
C ALA A 671 -8.51 -18.08 1.35
N GLN A 672 -8.61 -17.12 2.28
CA GLN A 672 -8.81 -15.69 1.98
C GLN A 672 -7.50 -14.88 2.03
N GLY A 673 -6.45 -15.38 2.67
CA GLY A 673 -5.26 -14.65 3.11
C GLY A 673 -4.12 -14.58 2.09
N GLU A 674 -4.12 -15.44 1.07
CA GLU A 674 -3.12 -15.43 -0.03
C GLU A 674 -3.15 -14.13 -0.87
N LEU A 675 -4.12 -13.25 -0.63
CA LEU A 675 -4.36 -12.01 -1.38
C LEU A 675 -4.52 -10.75 -0.50
N LEU A 676 -4.48 -10.84 0.83
CA LEU A 676 -4.98 -9.73 1.69
C LEU A 676 -4.04 -9.28 2.81
N ASP A 677 -3.02 -10.05 3.19
CA ASP A 677 -2.24 -9.79 4.41
C ASP A 677 -1.15 -8.69 4.30
N ASN A 678 -1.17 -7.89 3.22
CA ASN A 678 -0.37 -6.67 3.12
C ASN A 678 -1.31 -5.53 2.71
N ILE A 679 -1.33 -4.43 3.48
CA ILE A 679 -1.96 -3.16 3.08
C ILE A 679 -1.35 -2.70 1.74
N GLU A 680 -0.05 -2.90 1.58
CA GLU A 680 0.70 -2.75 0.34
C GLU A 680 0.19 -3.69 -0.77
N ASN A 681 -0.40 -4.84 -0.43
CA ASN A 681 -0.97 -5.79 -1.40
C ASN A 681 -2.42 -5.46 -1.77
N GLN A 682 -3.23 -4.85 -0.90
CA GLN A 682 -4.54 -4.30 -1.31
C GLN A 682 -4.37 -3.08 -2.23
N VAL A 683 -3.33 -2.28 -1.97
CA VAL A 683 -2.83 -1.28 -2.91
C VAL A 683 -2.26 -1.98 -4.16
N ASN A 684 -1.45 -3.04 -4.02
CA ASN A 684 -0.94 -3.79 -5.16
C ASN A 684 -2.02 -4.55 -5.93
N ILE A 685 -3.20 -4.86 -5.40
CA ILE A 685 -4.29 -5.51 -6.16
C ILE A 685 -5.07 -4.48 -6.96
N ALA A 686 -5.16 -3.24 -6.47
CA ALA A 686 -5.50 -2.11 -7.31
C ALA A 686 -4.45 -1.92 -8.43
N VAL A 687 -3.16 -2.07 -8.11
CA VAL A 687 -2.06 -2.09 -9.09
C VAL A 687 -2.10 -3.33 -10.00
N VAL A 688 -2.55 -4.51 -9.55
CA VAL A 688 -2.63 -5.76 -10.34
C VAL A 688 -3.82 -5.71 -11.28
N HIS A 689 -4.94 -5.07 -10.92
CA HIS A 689 -6.02 -4.82 -11.88
C HIS A 689 -5.63 -3.79 -12.94
N VAL A 690 -4.76 -2.83 -12.58
CA VAL A 690 -4.12 -1.92 -13.54
C VAL A 690 -3.09 -2.70 -14.36
N HIS A 691 -2.23 -3.53 -13.77
CA HIS A 691 -1.14 -4.27 -14.42
C HIS A 691 -1.62 -5.45 -15.28
N ASP A 692 -2.67 -6.18 -14.88
CA ASP A 692 -3.40 -7.12 -15.74
C ASP A 692 -4.19 -6.36 -16.83
N GLY A 693 -4.71 -5.17 -16.51
CA GLY A 693 -5.20 -4.22 -17.51
C GLY A 693 -4.09 -3.81 -18.49
N THR A 694 -2.88 -3.55 -18.01
CA THR A 694 -1.71 -3.15 -18.78
C THR A 694 -1.18 -4.32 -19.58
N ASN A 695 -1.17 -5.55 -19.05
CA ASN A 695 -0.76 -6.78 -19.72
C ASN A 695 -1.79 -7.20 -20.78
N THR A 696 -3.09 -7.06 -20.51
CA THR A 696 -4.13 -7.26 -21.52
C THR A 696 -4.08 -6.17 -22.60
N LEU A 697 -3.74 -4.93 -22.24
CA LEU A 697 -3.49 -3.82 -23.19
C LEU A 697 -2.17 -3.97 -23.98
N GLN A 698 -1.12 -4.51 -23.37
CA GLN A 698 0.18 -4.78 -24.00
C GLN A 698 0.06 -6.00 -24.93
N ASN A 699 -0.66 -7.04 -24.52
CA ASN A 699 -1.05 -8.14 -25.40
C ASN A 699 -1.95 -7.66 -26.54
N ALA A 700 -2.90 -6.75 -26.28
CA ALA A 700 -3.69 -6.11 -27.34
C ALA A 700 -2.82 -5.24 -28.27
N LYS A 701 -1.82 -4.53 -27.76
CA LYS A 701 -0.82 -3.77 -28.54
C LYS A 701 0.07 -4.69 -29.38
N LYS A 702 0.49 -5.83 -28.84
CA LYS A 702 1.23 -6.89 -29.56
C LYS A 702 0.39 -7.48 -30.70
N LEU A 703 -0.89 -7.76 -30.43
CA LEU A 703 -1.85 -8.22 -31.43
C LEU A 703 -2.13 -7.14 -32.50
N GLN A 704 -2.27 -5.87 -32.12
CA GLN A 704 -2.46 -4.75 -33.06
C GLN A 704 -1.23 -4.54 -33.96
N LYS A 705 -0.01 -4.62 -33.41
CA LYS A 705 1.25 -4.51 -34.16
C LYS A 705 1.42 -5.67 -35.14
N ASN A 706 1.01 -6.88 -34.77
CA ASN A 706 0.99 -8.03 -35.69
C ASN A 706 -0.10 -7.91 -36.75
N SER A 707 -1.29 -7.42 -36.41
CA SER A 707 -2.40 -7.22 -37.35
C SER A 707 -2.04 -6.22 -38.46
N ARG A 708 -1.36 -5.10 -38.14
CA ARG A 708 -0.88 -4.14 -39.14
C ARG A 708 0.13 -4.75 -40.12
N LYS A 709 1.03 -5.64 -39.64
CA LYS A 709 1.99 -6.36 -40.50
C LYS A 709 1.27 -7.31 -41.47
N TRP A 710 0.30 -8.08 -40.96
CA TRP A 710 -0.50 -9.00 -41.78
C TRP A 710 -1.40 -8.28 -42.79
N MET A 711 -1.97 -7.13 -42.43
CA MET A 711 -2.75 -6.28 -43.34
C MET A 711 -1.88 -5.76 -44.49
N CYS A 712 -0.65 -5.31 -44.24
CA CYS A 712 0.28 -4.91 -45.30
C CYS A 712 0.64 -6.06 -46.23
N ILE A 713 0.87 -7.27 -45.69
CA ILE A 713 1.15 -8.48 -46.50
C ILE A 713 -0.07 -8.81 -47.38
N ALA A 714 -1.28 -8.75 -46.84
CA ALA A 714 -2.52 -9.00 -47.59
C ALA A 714 -2.72 -8.01 -48.74
N ILE A 715 -2.41 -6.72 -48.53
CA ILE A 715 -2.48 -5.68 -49.57
C ILE A 715 -1.46 -5.94 -50.68
N ILE A 716 -0.23 -6.33 -50.33
CA ILE A 716 0.82 -6.67 -51.31
C ILE A 716 0.38 -7.87 -52.17
N ILE A 717 -0.20 -8.90 -51.56
CA ILE A 717 -0.73 -10.08 -52.29
C ILE A 717 -1.87 -9.67 -53.23
N LEU A 718 -2.78 -8.81 -52.78
CA LEU A 718 -3.89 -8.29 -53.59
C LEU A 718 -3.36 -7.54 -54.83
N LEU A 719 -2.39 -6.65 -54.64
CA LEU A 719 -1.75 -5.90 -55.73
C LEU A 719 -1.06 -6.84 -56.74
N PHE A 720 -0.44 -7.90 -56.25
CA PHE A 720 0.19 -8.91 -57.09
C PHE A 720 -0.84 -9.67 -57.95
N ILE A 721 -1.98 -10.05 -57.37
CA ILE A 721 -3.08 -10.70 -58.08
C ILE A 721 -3.65 -9.77 -59.16
N VAL A 722 -3.88 -8.49 -58.82
CA VAL A 722 -4.35 -7.49 -59.78
C VAL A 722 -3.35 -7.33 -60.92
N ALA A 723 -2.05 -7.28 -60.64
CA ALA A 723 -1.02 -7.19 -61.67
C ALA A 723 -1.03 -8.40 -62.62
N ILE A 724 -1.20 -9.63 -62.10
CA ILE A 724 -1.30 -10.85 -62.93
C ILE A 724 -2.53 -10.78 -63.85
N ILE A 725 -3.70 -10.38 -63.32
CA ILE A 725 -4.93 -10.24 -64.11
C ILE A 725 -4.74 -9.20 -65.21
N VAL A 726 -4.15 -8.04 -64.88
CA VAL A 726 -3.89 -6.97 -65.84
C VAL A 726 -2.91 -7.42 -66.92
N VAL A 727 -1.83 -8.11 -66.58
CA VAL A 727 -0.88 -8.67 -67.57
C VAL A 727 -1.54 -9.74 -68.44
N GLY A 728 -2.38 -10.61 -67.85
CA GLY A 728 -3.11 -11.64 -68.59
C GLY A 728 -4.18 -11.10 -69.55
N VAL A 729 -4.76 -9.93 -69.25
CA VAL A 729 -5.73 -9.23 -70.11
C VAL A 729 -5.03 -8.35 -71.16
N ILE A 730 -3.90 -7.73 -70.81
CA ILE A 730 -3.16 -6.80 -71.69
C ILE A 730 -2.15 -7.51 -72.61
N GLN A 731 -1.72 -8.74 -72.30
CA GLN A 731 -1.02 -9.59 -73.27
C GLN A 731 -2.04 -10.47 -74.00
N PRO A 732 -2.59 -10.04 -75.16
CA PRO A 732 -3.24 -10.99 -76.05
C PRO A 732 -2.19 -12.03 -76.41
N TRP A 733 -2.55 -13.30 -76.20
CA TRP A 733 -1.78 -14.45 -76.62
C TRP A 733 -1.25 -14.22 -78.04
N LYS A 734 0.06 -14.04 -78.19
CA LYS A 734 0.72 -14.25 -79.47
C LYS A 734 0.61 -15.74 -79.79
N ASN A 735 -0.48 -16.13 -80.43
CA ASN A 735 -0.56 -17.39 -81.14
C ASN A 735 0.53 -17.37 -82.22
N LYS A 736 1.62 -18.11 -81.96
CA LYS A 736 2.45 -18.68 -83.03
C LYS A 736 1.64 -19.83 -83.63
N GLY A 737 1.17 -19.63 -84.84
CA GLY A 737 0.36 -20.60 -85.57
C GLY A 737 0.08 -20.17 -87.01
N ALA A 738 1.11 -19.70 -87.72
CA ALA A 738 1.37 -19.89 -89.16
C ALA A 738 2.81 -19.42 -89.42
#